data_AF-A0AA39M877-F1
#
_entry.id   AF-A0AA39M877-F1
#
_cell.length_a   1.000
_cell.length_b   1.000
_cell.length_c   1.000
_cell.angle_alpha   90.00
_cell.angle_beta   90.00
_cell.angle_gamma   90.00
#
_symmetry.space_group_name_H-M   'P 1'
#
loop_
_entity.id
_entity.type
_entity.pdbx_description
1 polymer ?
#
loop_
_entity_poly.entity_id
_entity_poly.type
_entity_poly.pdbx_seq_one_letter_code
_entity_poly.pdbx_strand_id
1 'polypeptide(L)'
;MVSGVFLSSDAERDAFSALLEFYHLSHWHVEFMAIRPSNRIVEQICRAHVRGMLALFLPNEFPYDFLAANFADTIGIPYFRLAPRSLLQQFEDSAVDLFPDFRTFGTAALGFLKHQRWHNVVLLQRTAEEFTEIQNLVTESYFIEHLKVTPKVLPSEGDYGPILKRLKIQMNARNIVVHTEPRGLPEVLREANMLGMCSKDFSYVLTHPDATLLQMEGALWARCNITAFSMVDYFSEDARRIHEFLSRAGIISSASKYTIPLHLAVWSDTIRLLNHSLHPIGYPDEQRSCEVPFSTGRAIREAVLRRSLAGLSGPVALGEDGRRANQTIQIVIRRNETSFDRFCQWDTAKQRLNFDQNVPTRMEGKSTSIRNKTLKVTIYLEEPFVMVKEEADRQNLTGNERYEGYLIDLLQRIAEVRGFRYVLHEVRDKSYGVKEAHGKWNGMVGELQSGEADLAVASLTISYSRSEVIDFTVPYMHLGISILFKKPEETHPSLFAFLSPLSVEVWISMTASYIVTSAAIWLLAKISPYESLREVDDGAFVECPNQFTLFNSFWFTVSSLMQQGCDLSPRAGSTRLGAAFWWLFTLIFISSYTANLAAFLTAQRMVSPIESADDLAEQTKIKYGTLGRGSTMTFFNESKIDIYEKMWKTMTSQPGLFVNSSREGIDRVLSSDYAYLMESSMLEYAVERNCQLMQIGGLLDQKGYGIGLPKGSPYREPISTAILRLQETTVLTELKEKWWKKKRGGGICNPQKATQTELGARSVGGIFIVLLVGLLVAIFASAFELIRKATAQAQSSSVFESAWNDVKKSFDERKTSRPKTEPTTTEAMEASDAEIPVEFVPLHPLRVARPVEL
;
A
#
# COMPACT_ATOMS: atom_id res chain seq x y z
N MET A 1 -52.33 50.52 -32.43
CA MET A 1 -52.36 50.19 -30.99
C MET A 1 -51.95 48.74 -30.83
N VAL A 2 -51.08 48.40 -29.87
CA VAL A 2 -50.84 46.99 -29.50
C VAL A 2 -51.72 46.68 -28.31
N SER A 3 -52.75 45.87 -28.48
CA SER A 3 -53.36 45.16 -27.35
C SER A 3 -52.79 43.75 -27.26
N GLY A 4 -52.22 43.45 -26.11
CA GLY A 4 -52.14 42.08 -25.60
C GLY A 4 -53.18 41.94 -24.50
N VAL A 5 -53.76 40.76 -24.36
CA VAL A 5 -54.51 40.43 -23.13
C VAL A 5 -53.56 39.76 -22.16
N PHE A 6 -53.62 40.21 -20.91
CA PHE A 6 -52.97 39.59 -19.77
C PHE A 6 -54.07 39.18 -18.78
N LEU A 7 -54.33 37.88 -18.66
CA LEU A 7 -55.16 37.34 -17.58
C LEU A 7 -54.28 37.26 -16.33
N SER A 8 -54.66 37.83 -15.18
CA SER A 8 -53.84 37.72 -13.95
C SER A 8 -54.53 38.16 -12.66
N SER A 9 -53.84 37.96 -11.52
CA SER A 9 -54.08 38.69 -10.28
C SER A 9 -53.57 40.14 -10.35
N ASP A 10 -53.99 41.01 -9.41
CA ASP A 10 -53.58 42.43 -9.40
C ASP A 10 -52.07 42.63 -9.23
N ALA A 11 -51.41 41.84 -8.38
CA ALA A 11 -49.96 41.93 -8.17
C ALA A 11 -49.14 41.55 -9.42
N GLU A 12 -49.61 40.56 -10.18
CA GLU A 12 -49.02 40.18 -11.46
C GLU A 12 -49.23 41.26 -12.54
N ARG A 13 -50.39 41.94 -12.50
CA ARG A 13 -50.71 43.07 -13.39
C ARG A 13 -49.77 44.25 -13.14
N ASP A 14 -49.53 44.60 -11.87
CA ASP A 14 -48.61 45.67 -11.51
C ASP A 14 -47.17 45.32 -11.92
N ALA A 15 -46.76 44.06 -11.72
CA ALA A 15 -45.46 43.55 -12.16
C ALA A 15 -45.26 43.62 -13.69
N PHE A 16 -46.25 43.21 -14.48
CA PHE A 16 -46.19 43.29 -15.94
C PHE A 16 -46.21 44.75 -16.44
N SER A 17 -46.99 45.62 -15.79
CA SER A 17 -47.06 47.06 -16.12
C SER A 17 -45.72 47.77 -15.89
N ALA A 18 -45.05 47.49 -14.77
CA ALA A 18 -43.73 48.03 -14.46
C ALA A 18 -42.66 47.57 -15.46
N LEU A 19 -42.72 46.33 -15.96
CA LEU A 19 -41.81 45.86 -17.02
C LEU A 19 -42.02 46.63 -18.34
N LEU A 20 -43.26 46.97 -18.70
CA LEU A 20 -43.54 47.79 -19.88
C LEU A 20 -43.02 49.23 -19.71
N GLU A 21 -43.15 49.82 -18.53
CA GLU A 21 -42.61 51.15 -18.23
C GLU A 21 -41.07 51.17 -18.32
N PHE A 22 -40.40 50.16 -17.73
CA PHE A 22 -38.94 50.01 -17.79
C PHE A 22 -38.39 49.97 -19.22
N TYR A 23 -39.08 49.27 -20.13
CA TYR A 23 -38.71 49.20 -21.55
C TYR A 23 -39.26 50.35 -22.42
N HIS A 24 -39.86 51.38 -21.81
CA HIS A 24 -40.49 52.53 -22.49
C HIS A 24 -41.62 52.13 -23.48
N LEU A 25 -42.28 50.99 -23.21
CA LEU A 25 -43.39 50.44 -24.00
C LEU A 25 -44.77 50.89 -23.50
N SER A 26 -44.85 52.04 -22.82
CA SER A 26 -46.11 52.65 -22.34
C SER A 26 -47.10 53.03 -23.46
N HIS A 27 -46.68 52.92 -24.73
CA HIS A 27 -47.54 53.03 -25.91
C HIS A 27 -48.27 51.70 -26.26
N TRP A 28 -48.01 50.61 -25.52
CA TRP A 28 -48.75 49.35 -25.61
C TRP A 28 -49.97 49.40 -24.67
N HIS A 29 -51.15 49.07 -25.20
CA HIS A 29 -52.42 49.10 -24.49
C HIS A 29 -52.82 47.68 -24.05
N VAL A 30 -52.23 47.19 -22.95
CA VAL A 30 -52.57 45.86 -22.42
C VAL A 30 -53.95 45.87 -21.77
N GLU A 31 -54.85 45.01 -22.24
CA GLU A 31 -56.17 44.80 -21.61
C GLU A 31 -56.05 43.67 -20.57
N PHE A 32 -56.03 44.05 -19.29
CA PHE A 32 -56.00 43.11 -18.18
C PHE A 32 -57.39 42.47 -17.98
N MET A 33 -57.47 41.15 -18.02
CA MET A 33 -58.72 40.41 -17.83
C MET A 33 -58.72 39.62 -16.52
N ALA A 34 -59.85 39.67 -15.81
CA ALA A 34 -60.08 38.76 -14.69
C ALA A 34 -60.35 37.33 -15.19
N ILE A 35 -59.79 36.34 -14.49
CA ILE A 35 -60.08 34.92 -14.72
C ILE A 35 -61.58 34.66 -14.46
N ARG A 36 -62.25 34.02 -15.42
CA ARG A 36 -63.68 33.67 -15.35
C ARG A 36 -63.90 32.21 -15.75
N PRO A 37 -65.05 31.59 -15.43
CA PRO A 37 -65.33 30.21 -15.84
C PRO A 37 -65.28 30.00 -17.36
N SER A 38 -64.88 28.78 -17.75
CA SER A 38 -64.71 28.28 -19.13
C SER A 38 -65.55 28.97 -20.20
N ASN A 39 -66.87 29.00 -20.01
CA ASN A 39 -67.86 29.40 -21.01
C ASN A 39 -67.79 30.89 -21.40
N ARG A 40 -67.04 31.72 -20.66
CA ARG A 40 -66.83 33.15 -20.97
C ARG A 40 -65.42 33.48 -21.48
N ILE A 41 -64.45 32.58 -21.34
CA ILE A 41 -63.05 32.84 -21.76
C ILE A 41 -62.94 32.98 -23.28
N VAL A 42 -63.56 32.07 -24.04
CA VAL A 42 -63.59 32.12 -25.52
C VAL A 42 -64.24 33.42 -26.01
N GLU A 43 -65.37 33.80 -25.41
CA GLU A 43 -66.06 35.05 -25.72
C GLU A 43 -65.19 36.28 -25.41
N GLN A 44 -64.48 36.28 -24.29
CA GLN A 44 -63.56 37.34 -23.89
C GLN A 44 -62.35 37.48 -24.84
N ILE A 45 -61.69 36.37 -25.19
CA ILE A 45 -60.58 36.34 -26.15
C ILE A 45 -61.04 36.85 -27.52
N CYS A 46 -62.23 36.41 -27.97
CA CYS A 46 -62.81 36.87 -29.23
C CYS A 46 -63.10 38.39 -29.23
N ARG A 47 -63.73 38.91 -28.17
CA ARG A 47 -63.98 40.35 -27.99
C ARG A 47 -62.67 41.17 -28.00
N ALA A 48 -61.59 40.65 -27.41
CA ALA A 48 -60.28 41.29 -27.44
C ALA A 48 -59.65 41.25 -28.84
N HIS A 49 -59.76 40.14 -29.58
CA HIS A 49 -59.27 40.05 -30.95
C HIS A 49 -59.93 41.06 -31.90
N VAL A 50 -61.27 41.16 -31.86
CA VAL A 50 -62.04 42.14 -32.64
C VAL A 50 -61.64 43.59 -32.32
N ARG A 51 -61.21 43.86 -31.07
CA ARG A 51 -60.66 45.17 -30.65
C ARG A 51 -59.21 45.44 -31.08
N GLY A 52 -58.55 44.49 -31.74
CA GLY A 52 -57.16 44.65 -32.21
C GLY A 52 -56.09 43.88 -31.43
N MET A 53 -56.46 42.86 -30.64
CA MET A 53 -55.45 42.04 -29.95
C MET A 53 -54.49 41.36 -30.93
N LEU A 54 -53.18 41.49 -30.67
CA LEU A 54 -52.08 40.97 -31.49
C LEU A 54 -51.39 39.73 -30.89
N ALA A 55 -51.44 39.56 -29.56
CA ALA A 55 -50.86 38.43 -28.84
C ALA A 55 -51.65 38.14 -27.56
N LEU A 56 -51.64 36.89 -27.10
CA LEU A 56 -52.31 36.46 -25.86
C LEU A 56 -51.27 35.96 -24.85
N PHE A 57 -51.37 36.44 -23.61
CA PHE A 57 -50.51 36.06 -22.48
C PHE A 57 -51.34 35.48 -21.33
N LEU A 58 -50.81 34.46 -20.66
CA LEU A 58 -51.42 33.84 -19.49
C LEU A 58 -50.61 34.07 -18.19
N PRO A 59 -51.27 34.01 -17.01
CA PRO A 59 -50.61 34.11 -15.71
C PRO A 59 -49.97 32.78 -15.31
N ASN A 60 -49.36 32.75 -14.14
CA ASN A 60 -49.18 31.48 -13.43
C ASN A 60 -50.56 30.85 -13.12
N GLU A 61 -50.63 29.51 -13.20
CA GLU A 61 -51.79 28.71 -12.75
C GLU A 61 -53.15 29.02 -13.44
N PHE A 62 -53.19 29.13 -14.77
CA PHE A 62 -54.47 29.24 -15.50
C PHE A 62 -55.12 27.86 -15.79
N PRO A 63 -56.24 27.49 -15.15
CA PRO A 63 -56.80 26.13 -15.24
C PRO A 63 -57.47 25.80 -16.58
N TYR A 64 -57.57 26.77 -17.50
CA TYR A 64 -58.19 26.61 -18.81
C TYR A 64 -57.18 26.83 -19.97
N ASP A 65 -55.87 26.63 -19.72
CA ASP A 65 -54.79 26.88 -20.69
C ASP A 65 -55.06 26.22 -22.05
N PHE A 66 -55.32 24.91 -22.03
CA PHE A 66 -55.71 24.13 -23.21
C PHE A 66 -56.86 24.75 -24.03
N LEU A 67 -57.87 25.34 -23.38
CA LEU A 67 -59.00 25.97 -24.08
C LEU A 67 -58.59 27.30 -24.72
N ALA A 68 -57.74 28.08 -24.04
CA ALA A 68 -57.21 29.33 -24.57
C ALA A 68 -56.24 29.11 -25.74
N ALA A 69 -55.34 28.12 -25.62
CA ALA A 69 -54.35 27.78 -26.65
C ALA A 69 -55.02 27.29 -27.95
N ASN A 70 -55.93 26.30 -27.87
CA ASN A 70 -56.65 25.80 -29.05
C ASN A 70 -57.49 26.88 -29.74
N PHE A 71 -58.16 27.75 -28.96
CA PHE A 71 -58.93 28.84 -29.54
C PHE A 71 -58.03 29.91 -30.19
N ALA A 72 -56.90 30.25 -29.56
CA ALA A 72 -55.92 31.19 -30.13
C ALA A 72 -55.32 30.68 -31.45
N ASP A 73 -55.03 29.39 -31.55
CA ASP A 73 -54.57 28.77 -32.81
C ASP A 73 -55.65 28.81 -33.90
N THR A 74 -56.90 28.49 -33.55
CA THR A 74 -58.05 28.51 -34.46
C THR A 74 -58.24 29.90 -35.09
N ILE A 75 -58.06 30.97 -34.31
CA ILE A 75 -58.14 32.36 -34.79
C ILE A 75 -56.78 32.94 -35.26
N GLY A 76 -55.72 32.14 -35.28
CA GLY A 76 -54.40 32.50 -35.84
C GLY A 76 -53.54 33.47 -35.01
N ILE A 77 -53.83 33.67 -33.72
CA ILE A 77 -53.10 34.61 -32.86
C ILE A 77 -51.89 33.94 -32.20
N PRO A 78 -50.70 34.57 -32.15
CA PRO A 78 -49.58 34.07 -31.36
C PRO A 78 -49.91 34.08 -29.86
N TYR A 79 -50.04 32.88 -29.31
CA TYR A 79 -50.24 32.61 -27.89
C TYR A 79 -48.88 32.38 -27.20
N PHE A 80 -48.69 33.01 -26.03
CA PHE A 80 -47.45 32.94 -25.24
C PHE A 80 -47.69 32.31 -23.88
N ARG A 81 -47.03 31.17 -23.60
CA ARG A 81 -47.01 30.57 -22.26
C ARG A 81 -45.90 31.20 -21.42
N LEU A 82 -46.27 31.70 -20.24
CA LEU A 82 -45.40 32.44 -19.31
C LEU A 82 -45.22 31.73 -17.95
N ALA A 83 -45.74 30.51 -17.84
CA ALA A 83 -45.89 29.74 -16.61
C ALA A 83 -45.37 28.30 -16.81
N PRO A 84 -44.96 27.58 -15.75
CA PRO A 84 -44.52 26.20 -15.86
C PRO A 84 -45.62 25.28 -16.40
N ARG A 85 -45.24 24.39 -17.34
CA ARG A 85 -46.17 23.43 -17.95
C ARG A 85 -46.44 22.26 -17.01
N SER A 86 -47.70 22.05 -16.62
CA SER A 86 -48.13 20.81 -15.97
C SER A 86 -47.86 19.62 -16.89
N LEU A 87 -47.00 18.70 -16.46
CA LEU A 87 -46.50 17.57 -17.26
C LEU A 87 -47.58 16.56 -17.65
N LEU A 88 -48.78 16.67 -17.07
CA LEU A 88 -49.96 15.84 -17.36
C LEU A 88 -50.69 16.23 -18.66
N GLN A 89 -50.41 17.40 -19.25
CA GLN A 89 -51.04 17.86 -20.51
C GLN A 89 -50.05 17.82 -21.68
N GLN A 90 -49.94 16.65 -22.33
CA GLN A 90 -49.14 16.45 -23.54
C GLN A 90 -49.99 16.60 -24.81
N PHE A 91 -49.97 17.80 -25.37
CA PHE A 91 -50.59 18.12 -26.66
C PHE A 91 -49.60 18.89 -27.56
N GLU A 92 -49.89 18.89 -28.86
CA GLU A 92 -49.19 19.65 -29.90
C GLU A 92 -49.67 21.12 -29.89
N ASP A 93 -49.30 21.86 -28.86
CA ASP A 93 -49.61 23.28 -28.77
C ASP A 93 -48.86 24.05 -29.88
N SER A 94 -49.55 24.93 -30.61
CA SER A 94 -48.87 25.94 -31.46
C SER A 94 -48.26 27.10 -30.65
N ALA A 95 -48.27 26.99 -29.32
CA ALA A 95 -47.79 27.98 -28.38
C ALA A 95 -46.34 28.42 -28.61
N VAL A 96 -46.03 29.64 -28.16
CA VAL A 96 -44.65 30.07 -27.91
C VAL A 96 -44.38 29.91 -26.42
N ASP A 97 -43.54 28.94 -26.07
CA ASP A 97 -43.26 28.54 -24.69
C ASP A 97 -41.82 28.94 -24.32
N LEU A 98 -41.68 30.11 -23.68
CA LEU A 98 -40.39 30.65 -23.23
C LEU A 98 -39.96 30.10 -21.86
N PHE A 99 -40.87 29.42 -21.16
CA PHE A 99 -40.60 28.88 -19.83
C PHE A 99 -39.70 27.63 -19.95
N PRO A 100 -38.66 27.49 -19.10
CA PRO A 100 -37.76 26.36 -19.21
C PRO A 100 -38.40 25.03 -18.77
N ASP A 101 -38.04 23.95 -19.46
CA ASP A 101 -38.39 22.59 -19.03
C ASP A 101 -37.59 22.25 -17.77
N PHE A 102 -38.27 22.08 -16.63
CA PHE A 102 -37.62 21.78 -15.35
C PHE A 102 -36.79 20.49 -15.36
N ARG A 103 -37.04 19.54 -16.26
CA ARG A 103 -36.20 18.33 -16.42
C ARG A 103 -34.76 18.67 -16.83
N THR A 104 -34.54 19.83 -17.44
CA THR A 104 -33.18 20.34 -17.72
C THR A 104 -32.39 20.59 -16.43
N PHE A 105 -33.04 21.03 -15.34
CA PHE A 105 -32.42 21.17 -14.01
C PHE A 105 -32.06 19.80 -13.42
N GLY A 106 -32.84 18.75 -13.68
CA GLY A 106 -32.47 17.37 -13.36
C GLY A 106 -31.20 16.90 -14.09
N THR A 107 -31.07 17.17 -15.39
CA THR A 107 -29.84 16.84 -16.14
C THR A 107 -28.64 17.66 -15.66
N ALA A 108 -28.84 18.94 -15.35
CA ALA A 108 -27.81 19.83 -14.84
C ALA A 108 -27.34 19.41 -13.44
N ALA A 109 -28.27 19.00 -12.58
CA ALA A 109 -27.99 18.43 -11.28
C ALA A 109 -27.19 17.13 -11.41
N LEU A 110 -27.56 16.23 -12.32
CA LEU A 110 -26.81 14.99 -12.58
C LEU A 110 -25.37 15.28 -13.06
N GLY A 111 -25.22 16.22 -14.00
CA GLY A 111 -23.92 16.69 -14.48
C GLY A 111 -23.04 17.26 -13.36
N PHE A 112 -23.64 18.05 -12.46
CA PHE A 112 -22.99 18.55 -11.25
C PHE A 112 -22.58 17.41 -10.31
N LEU A 113 -23.50 16.51 -9.93
CA LEU A 113 -23.22 15.35 -9.06
C LEU A 113 -22.07 14.48 -9.59
N LYS A 114 -22.03 14.27 -10.92
CA LYS A 114 -20.97 13.55 -11.63
C LYS A 114 -19.62 14.25 -11.53
N HIS A 115 -19.56 15.57 -11.73
CA HIS A 115 -18.34 16.36 -11.51
C HIS A 115 -17.88 16.35 -10.05
N GLN A 116 -18.81 16.44 -9.10
CA GLN A 116 -18.55 16.38 -7.67
C GLN A 116 -18.13 14.97 -7.17
N ARG A 117 -18.24 13.93 -8.00
CA ARG A 117 -17.95 12.52 -7.67
C ARG A 117 -18.72 12.02 -6.43
N TRP A 118 -19.97 12.44 -6.26
CA TRP A 118 -20.77 12.05 -5.10
C TRP A 118 -21.33 10.62 -5.24
N HIS A 119 -21.27 9.86 -4.14
CA HIS A 119 -21.71 8.46 -4.12
C HIS A 119 -23.15 8.30 -3.61
N ASN A 120 -23.36 8.46 -2.29
CA ASN A 120 -24.70 8.38 -1.70
C ASN A 120 -25.30 9.79 -1.64
N VAL A 121 -26.44 9.98 -2.30
CA VAL A 121 -27.15 11.26 -2.37
C VAL A 121 -28.61 11.04 -2.00
N VAL A 122 -29.18 11.93 -1.19
CA VAL A 122 -30.62 11.93 -0.89
C VAL A 122 -31.27 13.08 -1.66
N LEU A 123 -32.36 12.80 -2.37
CA LEU A 123 -33.24 13.80 -2.96
C LEU A 123 -34.41 14.04 -2.00
N LEU A 124 -34.71 15.30 -1.72
CA LEU A 124 -35.85 15.75 -0.92
C LEU A 124 -36.81 16.54 -1.81
N GLN A 125 -38.06 16.10 -1.86
CA GLN A 125 -39.18 16.78 -2.54
C GLN A 125 -40.42 16.81 -1.64
N ARG A 126 -41.37 17.71 -1.85
CA ARG A 126 -42.62 17.86 -1.08
C ARG A 126 -43.83 17.28 -1.83
N THR A 127 -43.95 17.50 -3.14
CA THR A 127 -45.08 17.03 -3.97
C THR A 127 -44.70 15.93 -4.97
N ALA A 128 -45.70 15.32 -5.61
CA ALA A 128 -45.50 14.39 -6.73
C ALA A 128 -45.18 15.13 -8.05
N GLU A 129 -45.56 16.39 -8.17
CA GLU A 129 -45.32 17.23 -9.34
C GLU A 129 -43.84 17.67 -9.36
N GLU A 130 -43.35 18.22 -8.24
CA GLU A 130 -41.92 18.45 -7.98
C GLU A 130 -41.06 17.20 -8.22
N PHE A 131 -41.60 16.00 -7.97
CA PHE A 131 -40.88 14.75 -8.30
C PHE A 131 -40.79 14.50 -9.81
N THR A 132 -41.85 14.76 -10.58
CA THR A 132 -41.83 14.55 -12.04
C THR A 132 -40.97 15.58 -12.77
N GLU A 133 -40.83 16.78 -12.21
CA GLU A 133 -39.92 17.84 -12.66
C GLU A 133 -38.43 17.42 -12.60
N ILE A 134 -38.03 16.64 -11.59
CA ILE A 134 -36.64 16.18 -11.39
C ILE A 134 -36.47 14.64 -11.48
N GLN A 135 -37.49 13.91 -11.97
CA GLN A 135 -37.51 12.45 -12.01
C GLN A 135 -36.30 11.86 -12.75
N ASN A 136 -35.84 12.57 -13.79
CA ASN A 136 -34.71 12.14 -14.61
C ASN A 136 -33.38 12.11 -13.85
N LEU A 137 -33.17 12.98 -12.85
CA LEU A 137 -32.02 12.89 -11.92
C LEU A 137 -31.96 11.51 -11.24
N VAL A 138 -33.13 10.95 -10.90
CA VAL A 138 -33.22 9.63 -10.28
C VAL A 138 -33.04 8.53 -11.31
N THR A 139 -33.79 8.56 -12.43
CA THR A 139 -33.74 7.48 -13.44
C THR A 139 -32.40 7.38 -14.15
N GLU A 140 -31.76 8.51 -14.49
CA GLU A 140 -30.44 8.51 -15.12
C GLU A 140 -29.33 8.09 -14.15
N SER A 141 -29.49 8.35 -12.83
CA SER A 141 -28.47 7.95 -11.84
C SER A 141 -28.26 6.43 -11.73
N TYR A 142 -29.29 5.61 -12.01
CA TYR A 142 -29.17 4.15 -11.99
C TYR A 142 -28.16 3.60 -13.01
N PHE A 143 -27.82 4.35 -14.06
CA PHE A 143 -26.85 3.96 -15.09
C PHE A 143 -25.42 4.42 -14.76
N ILE A 144 -25.18 4.95 -13.56
CA ILE A 144 -23.87 5.43 -13.10
C ILE A 144 -23.43 4.59 -11.90
N GLU A 145 -22.50 3.64 -12.12
CA GLU A 145 -22.05 2.64 -11.13
C GLU A 145 -21.61 3.20 -9.75
N HIS A 146 -21.30 4.50 -9.69
CA HIS A 146 -20.76 5.15 -8.51
C HIS A 146 -21.67 6.25 -7.95
N LEU A 147 -22.92 6.39 -8.41
CA LEU A 147 -23.89 7.38 -7.91
C LEU A 147 -25.23 6.71 -7.58
N LYS A 148 -25.72 6.93 -6.36
CA LYS A 148 -27.02 6.44 -5.88
C LYS A 148 -27.84 7.59 -5.32
N VAL A 149 -28.85 8.03 -6.07
CA VAL A 149 -29.85 9.01 -5.62
C VAL A 149 -31.02 8.29 -4.95
N THR A 150 -31.35 8.65 -3.71
CA THR A 150 -32.49 8.08 -2.97
C THR A 150 -33.55 9.16 -2.70
N PRO A 151 -34.73 9.11 -3.33
CA PRO A 151 -35.80 10.09 -3.07
C PRO A 151 -36.48 9.88 -1.71
N LYS A 152 -36.91 10.99 -1.09
CA LYS A 152 -37.71 11.05 0.13
C LYS A 152 -38.66 12.25 0.11
N VAL A 153 -39.88 12.03 0.57
CA VAL A 153 -40.92 13.06 0.65
C VAL A 153 -40.80 13.83 1.97
N LEU A 154 -40.82 15.17 1.89
CA LEU A 154 -40.91 16.11 3.00
C LEU A 154 -42.37 16.26 3.46
N PRO A 155 -42.65 16.35 4.77
CA PRO A 155 -43.99 16.69 5.26
C PRO A 155 -44.50 18.02 4.73
N SER A 156 -45.83 18.14 4.55
CA SER A 156 -46.47 19.40 4.15
C SER A 156 -46.44 20.45 5.26
N GLU A 157 -46.35 20.05 6.54
CA GLU A 157 -46.43 20.93 7.71
C GLU A 157 -45.36 20.59 8.77
N GLY A 158 -44.69 21.63 9.26
CA GLY A 158 -44.36 21.82 10.68
C GLY A 158 -43.24 21.01 11.36
N ASP A 159 -42.96 19.77 10.96
CA ASP A 159 -41.95 18.93 11.65
C ASP A 159 -41.02 18.19 10.67
N TYR A 160 -39.91 18.84 10.31
CA TYR A 160 -38.86 18.24 9.49
C TYR A 160 -37.85 17.44 10.34
N GLY A 161 -37.91 17.55 11.66
CA GLY A 161 -37.00 16.95 12.63
C GLY A 161 -36.86 15.42 12.50
N PRO A 162 -37.94 14.62 12.48
CA PRO A 162 -37.89 13.17 12.36
C PRO A 162 -37.24 12.70 11.06
N ILE A 163 -37.54 13.35 9.92
CA ILE A 163 -36.93 12.99 8.64
C ILE A 163 -35.45 13.39 8.62
N LEU A 164 -35.09 14.61 9.03
CA LEU A 164 -33.69 15.06 9.09
C LEU A 164 -32.85 14.20 10.06
N LYS A 165 -33.38 13.83 11.24
CA LYS A 165 -32.75 12.86 12.16
C LYS A 165 -32.53 11.50 11.50
N ARG A 166 -33.51 11.01 10.72
CA ARG A 166 -33.40 9.75 9.97
C ARG A 166 -32.28 9.81 8.91
N LEU A 167 -32.20 10.91 8.16
CA LEU A 167 -31.13 11.15 7.18
C LEU A 167 -29.75 11.16 7.85
N LYS A 168 -29.61 11.90 8.97
CA LYS A 168 -28.34 12.02 9.69
C LYS A 168 -27.87 10.70 10.33
N ILE A 169 -28.77 9.98 11.00
CA ILE A 169 -28.41 8.84 11.86
C ILE A 169 -28.52 7.50 11.11
N GLN A 170 -29.66 7.22 10.47
CA GLN A 170 -29.89 5.92 9.82
C GLN A 170 -29.28 5.82 8.43
N MET A 171 -29.17 6.94 7.70
CA MET A 171 -28.67 6.97 6.33
C MET A 171 -27.28 7.60 6.17
N ASN A 172 -26.72 8.20 7.25
CA ASN A 172 -25.47 8.98 7.24
C ASN A 172 -25.38 9.96 6.05
N ALA A 173 -26.50 10.56 5.66
CA ALA A 173 -26.62 11.35 4.45
C ALA A 173 -25.92 12.70 4.60
N ARG A 174 -24.77 12.85 3.92
CA ARG A 174 -23.98 14.08 3.86
C ARG A 174 -24.32 14.97 2.66
N ASN A 175 -24.76 14.34 1.58
CA ASN A 175 -25.07 14.99 0.32
C ASN A 175 -26.59 14.99 0.10
N ILE A 176 -27.18 16.19 0.11
CA ILE A 176 -28.63 16.37 0.11
C ILE A 176 -29.00 17.30 -1.06
N VAL A 177 -29.74 16.77 -2.03
CA VAL A 177 -30.40 17.54 -3.08
C VAL A 177 -31.80 17.88 -2.58
N VAL A 178 -32.25 19.12 -2.79
CA VAL A 178 -33.60 19.58 -2.44
C VAL A 178 -34.25 20.19 -3.67
N HIS A 179 -35.46 19.74 -3.97
CA HIS A 179 -36.28 20.19 -5.08
C HIS A 179 -37.69 20.50 -4.53
N THR A 180 -37.90 21.74 -4.12
CA THR A 180 -39.20 22.27 -3.65
C THR A 180 -39.19 23.79 -3.70
N GLU A 181 -40.37 24.42 -3.64
CA GLU A 181 -40.53 25.87 -3.63
C GLU A 181 -39.65 26.57 -2.56
N PRO A 182 -39.11 27.78 -2.85
CA PRO A 182 -38.32 28.55 -1.89
C PRO A 182 -39.05 28.90 -0.59
N ARG A 183 -40.40 28.90 -0.59
CA ARG A 183 -41.22 29.25 0.58
C ARG A 183 -41.00 28.31 1.77
N GLY A 184 -40.78 27.01 1.55
CA GLY A 184 -40.57 26.01 2.61
C GLY A 184 -39.10 25.84 3.05
N LEU A 185 -38.14 26.23 2.20
CA LEU A 185 -36.71 26.01 2.44
C LEU A 185 -36.16 26.62 3.76
N PRO A 186 -36.56 27.84 4.21
CA PRO A 186 -36.05 28.42 5.46
C PRO A 186 -36.29 27.54 6.69
N GLU A 187 -37.40 26.81 6.74
CA GLU A 187 -37.77 25.99 7.90
C GLU A 187 -36.96 24.67 7.92
N VAL A 188 -36.88 24.00 6.77
CA VAL A 188 -36.06 22.79 6.58
C VAL A 188 -34.59 23.08 6.92
N LEU A 189 -34.06 24.23 6.48
CA LEU A 189 -32.68 24.63 6.77
C LEU A 189 -32.47 25.07 8.23
N ARG A 190 -33.46 25.74 8.85
CA ARG A 190 -33.46 26.06 10.30
C ARG A 190 -33.34 24.79 11.14
N GLU A 191 -34.14 23.77 10.86
CA GLU A 191 -34.11 22.51 11.59
C GLU A 191 -32.86 21.67 11.30
N ALA A 192 -32.39 21.65 10.05
CA ALA A 192 -31.11 21.04 9.71
C ALA A 192 -29.95 21.65 10.52
N ASN A 193 -29.93 22.97 10.69
CA ASN A 193 -28.93 23.65 11.52
C ASN A 193 -29.08 23.30 13.01
N MET A 194 -30.31 23.26 13.56
CA MET A 194 -30.54 22.82 14.96
C MET A 194 -30.09 21.37 15.20
N LEU A 195 -30.19 20.50 14.20
CA LEU A 195 -29.68 19.13 14.23
C LEU A 195 -28.17 19.02 13.95
N GLY A 196 -27.46 20.15 13.78
CA GLY A 196 -26.03 20.17 13.47
C GLY A 196 -25.68 19.57 12.11
N MET A 197 -26.61 19.59 11.15
CA MET A 197 -26.40 19.17 9.76
C MET A 197 -25.87 20.30 8.87
N CYS A 198 -25.44 21.41 9.47
CA CYS A 198 -24.80 22.54 8.78
C CYS A 198 -23.33 22.71 9.20
N SER A 199 -22.64 21.60 9.48
CA SER A 199 -21.18 21.54 9.54
C SER A 199 -20.58 21.56 8.12
N LYS A 200 -19.24 21.57 8.03
CA LYS A 200 -18.50 21.49 6.76
C LYS A 200 -18.64 20.15 6.04
N ASP A 201 -19.22 19.15 6.71
CA ASP A 201 -19.32 17.77 6.24
C ASP A 201 -20.65 17.49 5.53
N PHE A 202 -21.57 18.46 5.49
CA PHE A 202 -22.86 18.37 4.81
C PHE A 202 -22.92 19.37 3.66
N SER A 203 -23.50 18.97 2.53
CA SER A 203 -23.68 19.83 1.36
C SER A 203 -25.11 19.75 0.84
N TYR A 204 -25.73 20.92 0.69
CA TYR A 204 -27.08 21.12 0.19
C TYR A 204 -27.03 21.63 -1.25
N VAL A 205 -27.81 21.00 -2.13
CA VAL A 205 -27.95 21.40 -3.54
C VAL A 205 -29.42 21.72 -3.80
N LEU A 206 -29.73 23.00 -3.91
CA LEU A 206 -31.08 23.50 -4.18
C LEU A 206 -31.27 23.58 -5.70
N THR A 207 -32.15 22.74 -6.25
CA THR A 207 -32.29 22.55 -7.71
C THR A 207 -33.47 23.30 -8.33
N HIS A 208 -34.38 23.83 -7.51
CA HIS A 208 -35.48 24.68 -7.98
C HIS A 208 -34.94 26.02 -8.50
N PRO A 209 -35.33 26.52 -9.68
CA PRO A 209 -34.73 27.72 -10.30
C PRO A 209 -34.76 29.00 -9.47
N ASP A 210 -35.81 29.18 -8.67
CA ASP A 210 -35.97 30.32 -7.76
C ASP A 210 -35.32 30.10 -6.39
N ALA A 211 -34.52 29.05 -6.19
CA ALA A 211 -33.82 28.79 -4.91
C ALA A 211 -32.86 29.93 -4.50
N THR A 212 -32.43 30.77 -5.45
CA THR A 212 -31.64 31.99 -5.18
C THR A 212 -32.45 33.11 -4.52
N LEU A 213 -33.80 33.08 -4.54
CA LEU A 213 -34.65 34.05 -3.83
C LEU A 213 -34.60 33.90 -2.29
N LEU A 214 -33.98 32.83 -1.79
CA LEU A 214 -33.84 32.54 -0.37
C LEU A 214 -33.10 33.68 0.35
N GLN A 215 -33.80 34.43 1.22
CA GLN A 215 -33.22 35.55 1.96
C GLN A 215 -32.20 35.06 2.99
N MET A 216 -30.93 35.46 2.81
CA MET A 216 -29.79 34.92 3.56
C MET A 216 -29.48 35.64 4.88
N GLU A 217 -30.07 36.81 5.12
CA GLU A 217 -29.71 37.67 6.26
C GLU A 217 -30.31 37.19 7.59
N GLY A 218 -29.55 37.35 8.68
CA GLY A 218 -29.98 37.11 10.07
C GLY A 218 -30.26 35.65 10.47
N ALA A 219 -30.30 34.72 9.52
CA ALA A 219 -30.79 33.37 9.76
C ALA A 219 -29.75 32.40 10.36
N LEU A 220 -30.17 31.62 11.35
CA LEU A 220 -29.36 30.57 12.00
C LEU A 220 -28.72 29.56 11.04
N TRP A 221 -29.34 29.33 9.87
CA TRP A 221 -28.85 28.41 8.85
C TRP A 221 -27.77 29.01 7.92
N ALA A 222 -27.29 30.23 8.16
CA ALA A 222 -26.15 30.86 7.46
C ALA A 222 -24.80 30.11 7.63
N ARG A 223 -24.77 28.91 8.21
CA ARG A 223 -23.60 28.01 8.29
C ARG A 223 -23.62 26.87 7.26
N CYS A 224 -24.77 26.52 6.69
CA CYS A 224 -24.91 25.38 5.77
C CYS A 224 -24.11 25.60 4.46
N ASN A 225 -23.46 24.56 3.92
CA ASN A 225 -22.82 24.63 2.60
C ASN A 225 -23.90 24.48 1.51
N ILE A 226 -24.25 25.58 0.84
CA ILE A 226 -25.37 25.65 -0.11
C ILE A 226 -24.84 25.93 -1.52
N THR A 227 -25.24 25.08 -2.46
CA THR A 227 -25.21 25.33 -3.91
C THR A 227 -26.65 25.53 -4.38
N ALA A 228 -26.91 26.50 -5.24
CA ALA A 228 -28.21 26.73 -5.85
C ALA A 228 -28.10 26.72 -7.38
N PHE A 229 -29.20 26.38 -8.04
CA PHE A 229 -29.37 26.42 -9.48
C PHE A 229 -30.30 27.59 -9.82
N SER A 230 -29.97 28.38 -10.84
CA SER A 230 -30.85 29.43 -11.34
C SER A 230 -30.62 29.66 -12.83
N MET A 231 -31.66 30.06 -13.56
CA MET A 231 -31.55 30.42 -14.98
C MET A 231 -31.38 31.93 -15.19
N VAL A 232 -31.63 32.76 -14.17
CA VAL A 232 -31.53 34.22 -14.27
C VAL A 232 -30.07 34.66 -14.11
N ASP A 233 -29.52 35.42 -15.06
CA ASP A 233 -28.18 36.00 -14.93
C ASP A 233 -28.20 37.29 -14.10
N TYR A 234 -28.37 37.13 -12.78
CA TYR A 234 -28.35 38.24 -11.82
C TYR A 234 -26.97 38.92 -11.66
N PHE A 235 -25.92 38.42 -12.33
CA PHE A 235 -24.63 39.10 -12.44
C PHE A 235 -24.60 40.11 -13.60
N SER A 236 -25.57 40.06 -14.53
CA SER A 236 -25.68 41.00 -15.64
C SER A 236 -26.10 42.40 -15.18
N GLU A 237 -25.71 43.43 -15.93
CA GLU A 237 -26.11 44.81 -15.61
C GLU A 237 -27.62 45.04 -15.84
N ASP A 238 -28.20 44.44 -16.88
CA ASP A 238 -29.64 44.44 -17.14
C ASP A 238 -30.43 43.92 -15.93
N ALA A 239 -30.04 42.77 -15.36
CA ALA A 239 -30.70 42.22 -14.18
C ALA A 239 -30.61 43.15 -12.97
N ARG A 240 -29.46 43.79 -12.75
CA ARG A 240 -29.29 44.74 -11.63
C ARG A 240 -30.16 45.98 -11.79
N ARG A 241 -30.21 46.56 -13.00
CA ARG A 241 -31.07 47.73 -13.33
C ARG A 241 -32.55 47.40 -13.13
N ILE A 242 -32.99 46.22 -13.58
CA ILE A 242 -34.40 45.77 -13.47
C ILE A 242 -34.77 45.44 -12.03
N HIS A 243 -33.89 44.77 -11.28
CA HIS A 243 -34.09 44.52 -9.85
C HIS A 243 -34.22 45.83 -9.06
N GLU A 244 -33.33 46.81 -9.30
CA GLU A 244 -33.42 48.13 -8.65
C GLU A 244 -34.70 48.91 -9.02
N PHE A 245 -35.20 48.75 -10.25
CA PHE A 245 -36.48 49.37 -10.67
C PHE A 245 -37.69 48.69 -10.01
N LEU A 246 -37.81 47.36 -10.14
CA LEU A 246 -38.92 46.58 -9.59
C LEU A 246 -38.97 46.64 -8.05
N SER A 247 -37.82 46.81 -7.38
CA SER A 247 -37.79 47.00 -5.93
C SER A 247 -38.25 48.39 -5.50
N ARG A 248 -37.92 49.46 -6.25
CA ARG A 248 -38.47 50.82 -6.02
C ARG A 248 -39.98 50.87 -6.27
N ALA A 249 -40.48 50.08 -7.21
CA ALA A 249 -41.90 49.90 -7.48
C ALA A 249 -42.63 48.97 -6.47
N GLY A 250 -41.92 48.41 -5.48
CA GLY A 250 -42.51 47.56 -4.43
C GLY A 250 -42.85 46.13 -4.85
N ILE A 251 -42.53 45.73 -6.09
CA ILE A 251 -42.87 44.42 -6.67
C ILE A 251 -41.93 43.32 -6.16
N ILE A 252 -40.66 43.66 -5.90
CA ILE A 252 -39.65 42.73 -5.38
C ILE A 252 -39.08 43.25 -4.05
N SER A 253 -38.97 42.37 -3.05
CA SER A 253 -38.36 42.69 -1.76
C SER A 253 -36.95 43.26 -1.91
N SER A 254 -36.71 44.43 -1.31
CA SER A 254 -35.40 45.09 -1.30
C SER A 254 -34.33 44.31 -0.50
N ALA A 255 -34.70 43.25 0.22
CA ALA A 255 -33.80 42.48 1.08
C ALA A 255 -33.04 41.34 0.38
N SER A 256 -33.40 40.96 -0.85
CA SER A 256 -32.71 39.90 -1.61
C SER A 256 -31.82 40.49 -2.72
N LYS A 257 -30.55 40.73 -2.39
CA LYS A 257 -29.62 41.53 -3.21
C LYS A 257 -29.48 41.01 -4.67
N TYR A 258 -30.04 41.78 -5.61
CA TYR A 258 -30.01 41.56 -7.08
C TYR A 258 -30.79 40.37 -7.64
N THR A 259 -31.57 39.64 -6.83
CA THR A 259 -32.32 38.47 -7.33
C THR A 259 -33.66 38.86 -7.96
N ILE A 260 -34.03 38.20 -9.06
CA ILE A 260 -35.33 38.35 -9.76
C ILE A 260 -35.93 36.94 -9.91
N PRO A 261 -37.24 36.74 -9.62
CA PRO A 261 -37.93 35.48 -9.89
C PRO A 261 -37.91 35.10 -11.37
N LEU A 262 -37.80 33.79 -11.66
CA LEU A 262 -37.72 33.26 -13.02
C LEU A 262 -38.90 33.69 -13.89
N HIS A 263 -40.13 33.71 -13.36
CA HIS A 263 -41.31 34.12 -14.12
C HIS A 263 -41.19 35.59 -14.59
N LEU A 264 -40.78 36.52 -13.71
CA LEU A 264 -40.57 37.93 -14.11
C LEU A 264 -39.43 38.10 -15.13
N ALA A 265 -38.38 37.27 -15.04
CA ALA A 265 -37.33 37.24 -16.06
C ALA A 265 -37.87 36.74 -17.42
N VAL A 266 -38.68 35.68 -17.45
CA VAL A 266 -39.35 35.17 -18.66
C VAL A 266 -40.32 36.20 -19.24
N TRP A 267 -41.08 36.93 -18.41
CA TRP A 267 -42.00 37.99 -18.88
C TRP A 267 -41.23 39.14 -19.53
N SER A 268 -40.16 39.62 -18.86
CA SER A 268 -39.23 40.61 -19.40
C SER A 268 -38.68 40.20 -20.77
N ASP A 269 -38.23 38.95 -20.89
CA ASP A 269 -37.63 38.41 -22.10
C ASP A 269 -38.68 38.24 -23.22
N THR A 270 -39.92 37.88 -22.87
CA THR A 270 -41.04 37.80 -23.81
C THR A 270 -41.42 39.18 -24.37
N ILE A 271 -41.50 40.20 -23.51
CA ILE A 271 -41.79 41.58 -23.91
C ILE A 271 -40.71 42.08 -24.89
N ARG A 272 -39.42 41.89 -24.56
CA ARG A 272 -38.30 42.22 -25.46
C ARG A 272 -38.38 41.47 -26.79
N LEU A 273 -38.61 40.15 -26.75
CA LEU A 273 -38.64 39.31 -27.94
C LEU A 273 -39.80 39.69 -28.88
N LEU A 274 -41.01 39.89 -28.35
CA LEU A 274 -42.15 40.33 -29.14
C LEU A 274 -41.94 41.73 -29.72
N ASN A 275 -41.47 42.70 -28.91
CA ASN A 275 -41.21 44.06 -29.39
C ASN A 275 -40.20 44.08 -30.54
N HIS A 276 -39.09 43.34 -30.40
CA HIS A 276 -38.09 43.19 -31.45
C HIS A 276 -38.66 42.54 -32.71
N SER A 277 -39.57 41.57 -32.58
CA SER A 277 -40.18 40.83 -33.70
C SER A 277 -41.34 41.57 -34.39
N LEU A 278 -42.02 42.50 -33.70
CA LEU A 278 -43.05 43.36 -34.30
C LEU A 278 -42.45 44.51 -35.13
N HIS A 279 -41.29 45.04 -34.75
CA HIS A 279 -40.62 46.16 -35.44
C HIS A 279 -40.45 45.98 -36.97
N PRO A 280 -40.08 44.80 -37.53
CA PRO A 280 -40.02 44.59 -38.98
C PRO A 280 -41.37 44.33 -39.66
N ILE A 281 -42.42 43.97 -38.92
CA ILE A 281 -43.76 43.67 -39.45
C ILE A 281 -44.63 44.94 -39.53
N GLY A 282 -44.45 45.85 -38.58
CA GLY A 282 -45.35 47.00 -38.39
C GLY A 282 -46.68 46.61 -37.75
N TYR A 283 -47.67 47.51 -37.83
CA TYR A 283 -49.01 47.26 -37.29
C TYR A 283 -49.98 46.90 -38.42
N PRO A 284 -50.62 45.71 -38.39
CA PRO A 284 -51.55 45.30 -39.43
C PRO A 284 -52.90 46.00 -39.31
N ASP A 285 -53.28 46.70 -40.37
CA ASP A 285 -54.59 47.31 -40.60
C ASP A 285 -55.57 46.28 -41.21
N GLU A 286 -55.60 45.10 -40.59
CA GLU A 286 -56.40 43.93 -41.00
C GLU A 286 -57.67 43.87 -40.15
N GLN A 287 -58.85 43.84 -40.79
CA GLN A 287 -60.15 43.78 -40.09
C GLN A 287 -60.36 42.39 -39.47
N ARG A 288 -60.67 42.35 -38.18
CA ARG A 288 -60.54 41.13 -37.35
C ARG A 288 -61.90 40.50 -37.02
N SER A 289 -61.98 39.19 -37.22
CA SER A 289 -63.14 38.35 -36.87
C SER A 289 -62.66 37.05 -36.24
N CYS A 290 -63.47 36.45 -35.39
CA CYS A 290 -63.18 35.15 -34.76
C CYS A 290 -63.56 33.96 -35.66
N GLU A 291 -64.16 34.24 -36.83
CA GLU A 291 -64.57 33.24 -37.84
C GLU A 291 -63.51 33.01 -38.93
N VAL A 292 -62.51 33.89 -39.03
CA VAL A 292 -61.47 33.87 -40.07
C VAL A 292 -60.09 33.95 -39.40
N PRO A 293 -59.16 33.01 -39.63
CA PRO A 293 -57.85 33.04 -39.00
C PRO A 293 -57.03 34.28 -39.38
N PHE A 294 -56.51 34.98 -38.37
CA PHE A 294 -55.71 36.20 -38.51
C PHE A 294 -54.41 35.95 -39.29
N SER A 295 -54.33 36.46 -40.52
CA SER A 295 -53.23 36.10 -41.43
C SER A 295 -51.88 36.62 -40.95
N THR A 296 -51.85 37.86 -40.45
CA THR A 296 -50.63 38.46 -39.89
C THR A 296 -50.17 37.79 -38.60
N GLY A 297 -51.07 37.18 -37.81
CA GLY A 297 -50.73 36.53 -36.55
C GLY A 297 -49.76 35.36 -36.71
N ARG A 298 -49.92 34.56 -37.79
CA ARG A 298 -48.97 33.50 -38.14
C ARG A 298 -47.59 34.05 -38.51
N ALA A 299 -47.53 35.19 -39.20
CA ALA A 299 -46.27 35.86 -39.51
C ALA A 299 -45.57 36.42 -38.25
N ILE A 300 -46.32 36.94 -37.27
CA ILE A 300 -45.79 37.35 -35.96
C ILE A 300 -45.21 36.14 -35.21
N ARG A 301 -45.93 35.00 -35.19
CA ARG A 301 -45.41 33.74 -34.63
C ARG A 301 -44.08 33.35 -35.26
N GLU A 302 -44.02 33.28 -36.59
CA GLU A 302 -42.78 32.91 -37.30
C GLU A 302 -41.62 33.89 -37.07
N ALA A 303 -41.88 35.20 -37.01
CA ALA A 303 -40.86 36.20 -36.71
C ALA A 303 -40.29 36.05 -35.29
N VAL A 304 -41.12 35.62 -34.34
CA VAL A 304 -40.71 35.29 -32.96
C VAL A 304 -39.89 34.00 -32.92
N LEU A 305 -40.32 32.92 -33.59
CA LEU A 305 -39.58 31.65 -33.63
C LEU A 305 -38.20 31.77 -34.27
N ARG A 306 -38.09 32.52 -35.37
CA ARG A 306 -36.83 32.71 -36.12
C ARG A 306 -35.81 33.61 -35.40
N ARG A 307 -36.15 34.20 -34.25
CA ARG A 307 -35.33 35.21 -33.58
C ARG A 307 -34.78 34.72 -32.25
N SER A 308 -33.50 35.03 -32.01
CA SER A 308 -32.84 34.84 -30.72
C SER A 308 -32.66 36.16 -29.98
N LEU A 309 -32.60 36.07 -28.66
CA LEU A 309 -32.43 37.20 -27.73
C LEU A 309 -31.48 36.80 -26.60
N ALA A 310 -30.58 37.71 -26.20
CA ALA A 310 -29.92 37.63 -24.91
C ALA A 310 -30.86 38.24 -23.85
N GLY A 311 -31.47 37.38 -23.05
CA GLY A 311 -32.45 37.75 -22.03
C GLY A 311 -31.90 37.67 -20.60
N LEU A 312 -32.70 38.13 -19.64
CA LEU A 312 -32.45 37.96 -18.21
C LEU A 312 -32.33 36.49 -17.82
N SER A 313 -33.14 35.63 -18.44
CA SER A 313 -33.09 34.18 -18.27
C SER A 313 -31.99 33.51 -19.11
N GLY A 314 -30.98 34.26 -19.56
CA GLY A 314 -29.90 33.77 -20.42
C GLY A 314 -30.28 33.77 -21.92
N PRO A 315 -29.68 32.90 -22.75
CA PRO A 315 -30.00 32.83 -24.18
C PRO A 315 -31.44 32.33 -24.38
N VAL A 316 -32.21 33.08 -25.15
CA VAL A 316 -33.56 32.74 -25.59
C VAL A 316 -33.49 32.43 -27.08
N ALA A 317 -33.81 31.19 -27.42
CA ALA A 317 -34.02 30.70 -28.78
C ALA A 317 -35.14 29.67 -28.74
N LEU A 318 -35.91 29.55 -29.82
CA LEU A 318 -37.11 28.70 -29.89
C LEU A 318 -36.91 27.62 -30.96
N GLY A 319 -37.46 26.43 -30.71
CA GLY A 319 -37.56 25.36 -31.71
C GLY A 319 -38.75 25.56 -32.65
N GLU A 320 -38.85 24.72 -33.67
CA GLU A 320 -39.99 24.69 -34.60
C GLU A 320 -41.31 24.31 -33.88
N ASP A 321 -41.21 23.54 -32.80
CA ASP A 321 -42.29 23.19 -31.87
C ASP A 321 -42.71 24.34 -30.93
N GLY A 322 -42.12 25.53 -31.09
CA GLY A 322 -42.42 26.70 -30.30
C GLY A 322 -41.83 26.71 -28.89
N ARG A 323 -41.04 25.70 -28.50
CA ARG A 323 -40.47 25.58 -27.15
C ARG A 323 -39.05 26.11 -27.09
N ARG A 324 -38.64 26.60 -25.93
CA ARG A 324 -37.31 27.17 -25.74
C ARG A 324 -36.18 26.13 -25.85
N ALA A 325 -35.31 26.29 -26.84
CA ALA A 325 -34.13 25.48 -27.08
C ALA A 325 -32.84 26.08 -26.48
N ASN A 326 -31.76 25.30 -26.43
CA ASN A 326 -30.38 25.74 -26.15
C ASN A 326 -30.21 26.58 -24.86
N GLN A 327 -30.95 26.21 -23.82
CA GLN A 327 -30.95 26.87 -22.51
C GLN A 327 -29.61 26.70 -21.77
N THR A 328 -29.29 27.64 -20.88
CA THR A 328 -28.14 27.51 -19.96
C THR A 328 -28.58 27.76 -18.52
N ILE A 329 -28.13 26.93 -17.60
CA ILE A 329 -28.45 27.06 -16.16
C ILE A 329 -27.19 27.46 -15.40
N GLN A 330 -27.26 28.52 -14.60
CA GLN A 330 -26.16 28.89 -13.71
C GLN A 330 -26.19 28.05 -12.44
N ILE A 331 -25.01 27.58 -12.05
CA ILE A 331 -24.77 26.94 -10.77
C ILE A 331 -23.99 27.93 -9.92
N VAL A 332 -24.53 28.26 -8.75
CA VAL A 332 -24.03 29.34 -7.89
C VAL A 332 -23.80 28.80 -6.49
N ILE A 333 -22.66 29.15 -5.89
CA ILE A 333 -22.23 28.62 -4.59
C ILE A 333 -22.19 29.72 -3.54
N ARG A 334 -22.60 29.39 -2.32
CA ARG A 334 -22.48 30.30 -1.20
C ARG A 334 -21.01 30.40 -0.75
N ARG A 335 -20.37 31.54 -0.98
CA ARG A 335 -19.01 31.84 -0.51
C ARG A 335 -19.00 32.74 0.72
N ASN A 336 -19.84 33.76 0.72
CA ASN A 336 -20.00 34.70 1.82
C ASN A 336 -21.30 34.42 2.60
N GLU A 337 -21.49 35.11 3.72
CA GLU A 337 -22.74 34.99 4.50
C GLU A 337 -23.93 35.65 3.78
N THR A 338 -23.67 36.66 2.92
CA THR A 338 -24.67 37.52 2.28
C THR A 338 -24.80 37.34 0.76
N SER A 339 -24.01 36.47 0.09
CA SER A 339 -24.05 36.30 -1.37
C SER A 339 -23.88 34.86 -1.85
N PHE A 340 -24.58 34.55 -2.94
CA PHE A 340 -24.21 33.50 -3.87
C PHE A 340 -23.25 34.08 -4.92
N ASP A 341 -22.19 33.34 -5.22
CA ASP A 341 -21.19 33.69 -6.22
C ASP A 341 -21.26 32.65 -7.36
N ARG A 342 -21.08 33.09 -8.62
CA ARG A 342 -21.10 32.19 -9.79
C ARG A 342 -20.03 31.09 -9.64
N PHE A 343 -20.40 29.83 -9.89
CA PHE A 343 -19.47 28.69 -9.88
C PHE A 343 -19.17 28.19 -11.29
N CYS A 344 -20.21 27.81 -12.02
CA CYS A 344 -20.15 27.36 -13.40
C CYS A 344 -21.52 27.47 -14.07
N GLN A 345 -21.57 27.23 -15.38
CA GLN A 345 -22.77 27.28 -16.20
C GLN A 345 -22.97 25.92 -16.88
N TRP A 346 -24.13 25.29 -16.70
CA TRP A 346 -24.52 24.12 -17.47
C TRP A 346 -25.03 24.56 -18.84
N ASP A 347 -24.44 23.98 -19.89
CA ASP A 347 -24.85 24.13 -21.28
C ASP A 347 -25.67 22.90 -21.67
N THR A 348 -26.99 23.04 -21.74
CA THR A 348 -27.92 21.93 -21.99
C THR A 348 -27.74 21.33 -23.39
N ALA A 349 -27.36 22.15 -24.39
CA ALA A 349 -27.14 21.69 -25.76
C ALA A 349 -25.85 20.87 -25.92
N LYS A 350 -24.81 21.21 -25.16
CA LYS A 350 -23.53 20.49 -25.17
C LYS A 350 -23.43 19.37 -24.12
N GLN A 351 -24.32 19.39 -23.12
CA GLN A 351 -24.30 18.61 -21.86
C GLN A 351 -22.98 18.73 -21.08
N ARG A 352 -22.54 19.97 -20.80
CA ARG A 352 -21.25 20.25 -20.14
C ARG A 352 -21.37 21.34 -19.08
N LEU A 353 -20.50 21.26 -18.07
CA LEU A 353 -20.24 22.35 -17.14
C LEU A 353 -19.13 23.24 -17.71
N ASN A 354 -19.48 24.47 -18.06
CA ASN A 354 -18.54 25.51 -18.43
C ASN A 354 -18.11 26.25 -17.15
N PHE A 355 -16.84 26.14 -16.76
CA PHE A 355 -16.29 26.83 -15.59
C PHE A 355 -15.78 28.22 -15.99
N ASP A 356 -16.07 29.22 -15.16
CA ASP A 356 -15.58 30.59 -15.36
C ASP A 356 -14.09 30.65 -14.97
N GLN A 357 -13.23 31.12 -15.88
CA GLN A 357 -11.78 31.07 -15.73
C GLN A 357 -11.26 31.89 -14.53
N ASN A 358 -12.04 32.87 -14.06
CA ASN A 358 -11.68 33.70 -12.90
C ASN A 358 -12.21 33.13 -11.56
N VAL A 359 -12.98 32.05 -11.59
CA VAL A 359 -13.54 31.41 -10.40
C VAL A 359 -12.66 30.23 -10.01
N PRO A 360 -11.84 30.30 -8.94
CA PRO A 360 -10.96 29.19 -8.57
C PRO A 360 -11.78 27.92 -8.30
N THR A 361 -11.46 26.85 -9.05
CA THR A 361 -12.23 25.62 -9.21
C THR A 361 -12.37 24.83 -7.91
N ARG A 362 -13.26 25.29 -7.04
CA ARG A 362 -13.57 24.63 -5.76
C ARG A 362 -14.46 23.42 -6.03
N MET A 363 -13.85 22.29 -6.39
CA MET A 363 -14.21 20.89 -6.06
C MET A 363 -13.47 19.86 -6.93
N GLU A 364 -12.81 20.28 -8.02
CA GLU A 364 -11.61 19.55 -8.45
C GLU A 364 -10.57 19.59 -7.31
N GLY A 365 -9.71 18.57 -7.30
CA GLY A 365 -8.92 18.20 -6.12
C GLY A 365 -8.19 19.36 -5.48
N LYS A 366 -8.75 19.88 -4.38
CA LYS A 366 -7.92 20.51 -3.37
C LYS A 366 -6.96 19.43 -2.87
N SER A 367 -5.75 19.48 -3.42
CA SER A 367 -4.55 19.53 -2.59
C SER A 367 -4.87 20.49 -1.44
N THR A 368 -5.40 19.93 -0.34
CA THR A 368 -5.60 20.69 0.88
C THR A 368 -4.18 20.99 1.33
N SER A 369 -3.71 22.21 1.05
CA SER A 369 -2.32 22.56 1.27
C SER A 369 -2.05 22.36 2.76
N ILE A 370 -1.41 21.25 3.07
CA ILE A 370 -1.19 20.76 4.43
C ILE A 370 -0.11 21.62 5.11
N ARG A 371 0.62 22.38 4.29
CA ARG A 371 1.44 23.55 4.63
C ARG A 371 0.83 24.36 5.78
N ASN A 372 1.64 24.61 6.81
CA ASN A 372 1.34 25.39 8.01
C ASN A 372 0.24 24.83 8.94
N LYS A 373 -0.51 23.78 8.59
CA LYS A 373 -1.35 23.04 9.54
C LYS A 373 -0.48 22.34 10.59
N THR A 374 -1.07 22.07 11.76
CA THR A 374 -0.51 21.18 12.77
C THR A 374 -1.38 19.92 12.83
N LEU A 375 -0.78 18.74 12.62
CA LEU A 375 -1.44 17.44 12.69
C LEU A 375 -1.14 16.75 14.03
N LYS A 376 -2.12 16.03 14.59
CA LYS A 376 -1.89 15.11 15.71
C LYS A 376 -1.44 13.75 15.19
N VAL A 377 -0.34 13.24 15.71
CA VAL A 377 0.26 11.99 15.25
C VAL A 377 0.38 11.02 16.42
N THR A 378 -0.41 9.95 16.39
CA THR A 378 -0.29 8.85 17.34
C THR A 378 0.89 7.96 16.94
N ILE A 379 1.73 7.62 17.92
CA ILE A 379 2.93 6.79 17.78
C ILE A 379 2.92 5.62 18.76
N TYR A 380 3.58 4.53 18.36
CA TYR A 380 3.84 3.36 19.18
C TYR A 380 5.35 3.20 19.41
N LEU A 381 5.76 2.87 20.64
CA LEU A 381 7.17 2.74 20.99
C LEU A 381 7.68 1.33 20.65
N GLU A 382 8.49 1.25 19.59
CA GLU A 382 9.10 0.01 19.11
C GLU A 382 10.44 0.31 18.41
N GLU A 383 11.45 -0.52 18.66
CA GLU A 383 12.81 -0.31 18.15
C GLU A 383 12.98 -0.96 16.76
N PRO A 384 13.56 -0.26 15.75
CA PRO A 384 14.10 1.10 15.74
C PRO A 384 13.10 2.17 15.24
N PHE A 385 11.82 1.83 15.11
CA PHE A 385 10.80 2.65 14.46
C PHE A 385 10.56 3.97 15.20
N VAL A 386 10.25 3.90 16.49
CA VAL A 386 10.12 5.05 17.40
C VAL A 386 10.63 4.67 18.78
N MET A 387 11.63 5.40 19.25
CA MET A 387 12.36 5.20 20.49
C MET A 387 12.36 6.49 21.31
N VAL A 388 12.52 6.38 22.63
CA VAL A 388 12.84 7.53 23.48
C VAL A 388 14.36 7.74 23.46
N LYS A 389 14.81 9.00 23.39
CA LYS A 389 16.23 9.33 23.50
C LYS A 389 16.80 8.95 24.87
N GLU A 390 18.11 8.71 24.91
CA GLU A 390 18.81 8.29 26.13
C GLU A 390 18.78 9.40 27.20
N GLU A 391 18.92 9.02 28.48
CA GLU A 391 18.58 9.91 29.59
C GLU A 391 19.51 11.13 29.73
N ALA A 392 20.71 11.06 29.14
CA ALA A 392 21.64 12.19 29.04
C ALA A 392 21.06 13.37 28.22
N ASP A 393 20.32 13.09 27.15
CA ASP A 393 19.65 14.13 26.33
C ASP A 393 18.31 14.58 26.94
N ARG A 394 17.73 13.74 27.81
CA ARG A 394 16.30 13.79 28.19
C ARG A 394 15.91 15.00 29.04
N GLN A 395 16.86 15.62 29.77
CA GLN A 395 16.54 16.66 30.76
C GLN A 395 16.12 18.01 30.15
N ASN A 396 16.53 18.32 28.92
CA ASN A 396 16.26 19.61 28.27
C ASN A 396 15.25 19.54 27.09
N LEU A 397 14.83 18.36 26.67
CA LEU A 397 14.03 18.17 25.45
C LEU A 397 12.51 18.13 25.74
N THR A 398 11.74 18.93 25.01
CA THR A 398 10.28 19.03 25.18
C THR A 398 9.52 18.72 23.89
N GLY A 399 8.22 18.41 24.01
CA GLY A 399 7.37 18.10 22.84
C GLY A 399 7.87 16.90 22.03
N ASN A 400 8.08 17.11 20.73
CA ASN A 400 8.44 16.06 19.76
C ASN A 400 9.88 15.57 19.92
N GLU A 401 10.81 16.42 20.37
CA GLU A 401 12.25 16.17 20.30
C GLU A 401 12.73 15.05 21.23
N ARG A 402 11.86 14.60 22.15
CA ARG A 402 12.08 13.49 23.08
C ARG A 402 12.15 12.12 22.40
N TYR A 403 11.63 12.02 21.18
CA TYR A 403 11.59 10.80 20.39
C TYR A 403 12.66 10.80 19.28
N GLU A 404 13.15 9.63 18.92
CA GLU A 404 14.01 9.39 17.75
C GLU A 404 13.62 8.06 17.07
N GLY A 405 14.20 7.74 15.92
CA GLY A 405 13.97 6.48 15.21
C GLY A 405 13.63 6.66 13.73
N TYR A 406 13.52 5.54 13.02
CA TYR A 406 13.29 5.51 11.57
C TYR A 406 12.02 6.27 11.16
N LEU A 407 10.94 6.16 11.93
CA LEU A 407 9.67 6.83 11.61
C LEU A 407 9.63 8.29 12.04
N ILE A 408 10.44 8.70 13.01
CA ILE A 408 10.59 10.11 13.38
C ILE A 408 11.33 10.87 12.28
N ASP A 409 12.44 10.30 11.78
CA ASP A 409 13.15 10.83 10.60
C ASP A 409 12.24 10.85 9.36
N LEU A 410 11.53 9.75 9.08
CA LEU A 410 10.63 9.65 7.92
C LEU A 410 9.49 10.68 7.99
N LEU A 411 8.85 10.82 9.14
CA LEU A 411 7.80 11.82 9.35
C LEU A 411 8.36 13.24 9.18
N GLN A 412 9.57 13.52 9.67
CA GLN A 412 10.23 14.80 9.43
C GLN A 412 10.45 15.04 7.93
N ARG A 413 10.96 14.06 7.16
CA ARG A 413 11.14 14.20 5.70
C ARG A 413 9.82 14.42 4.95
N ILE A 414 8.76 13.73 5.33
CA ILE A 414 7.41 13.92 4.78
C ILE A 414 6.88 15.32 5.12
N ALA A 415 7.12 15.79 6.35
CA ALA A 415 6.76 17.13 6.81
C ALA A 415 7.55 18.24 6.09
N GLU A 416 8.85 18.05 5.83
CA GLU A 416 9.69 18.95 5.01
C GLU A 416 9.16 19.04 3.57
N VAL A 417 8.88 17.91 2.93
CA VAL A 417 8.37 17.85 1.53
C VAL A 417 6.97 18.48 1.38
N ARG A 418 6.13 18.44 2.42
CA ARG A 418 4.74 18.92 2.38
C ARG A 418 4.45 20.19 3.20
N GLY A 419 5.40 20.65 4.01
CA GLY A 419 5.38 21.89 4.80
C GLY A 419 4.45 21.90 6.02
N PHE A 420 4.01 20.76 6.53
CA PHE A 420 3.13 20.69 7.71
C PHE A 420 3.93 20.61 9.01
N ARG A 421 3.29 20.99 10.12
CA ARG A 421 3.76 20.77 11.50
C ARG A 421 3.02 19.57 12.09
N TYR A 422 3.60 18.93 13.09
CA TYR A 422 2.98 17.81 13.78
C TYR A 422 3.25 17.86 15.29
N VAL A 423 2.40 17.19 16.06
CA VAL A 423 2.60 16.92 17.49
C VAL A 423 2.50 15.42 17.71
N LEU A 424 3.52 14.84 18.34
CA LEU A 424 3.61 13.41 18.66
C LEU A 424 2.93 13.11 20.01
N HIS A 425 2.09 12.08 20.05
CA HIS A 425 1.59 11.50 21.30
C HIS A 425 1.66 9.96 21.28
N GLU A 426 1.99 9.36 22.42
CA GLU A 426 2.01 7.90 22.57
C GLU A 426 0.59 7.35 22.69
N VAL A 427 0.27 6.27 21.95
CA VAL A 427 -1.05 5.62 21.97
C VAL A 427 -1.42 5.15 23.38
N ARG A 428 -2.63 5.50 23.84
CA ARG A 428 -3.01 5.42 25.27
C ARG A 428 -2.95 4.02 25.90
N ASP A 429 -3.29 3.00 25.12
CA ASP A 429 -3.47 1.62 25.58
C ASP A 429 -2.31 0.69 25.18
N LYS A 430 -1.28 1.23 24.51
CA LYS A 430 -0.14 0.49 23.95
C LYS A 430 -0.57 -0.68 23.02
N SER A 431 -1.63 -0.47 22.23
CA SER A 431 -2.10 -1.37 21.18
C SER A 431 -1.89 -0.79 19.78
N TYR A 432 -1.49 -1.63 18.82
CA TYR A 432 -1.58 -1.30 17.39
C TYR A 432 -3.02 -1.06 16.93
N GLY A 433 -3.97 -1.74 17.57
CA GLY A 433 -5.38 -1.77 17.21
C GLY A 433 -5.79 -3.15 16.72
N VAL A 434 -6.71 -3.74 17.48
CA VAL A 434 -7.37 -5.04 17.26
C VAL A 434 -8.88 -4.83 17.43
N LYS A 435 -9.67 -5.57 16.64
CA LYS A 435 -11.14 -5.55 16.69
C LYS A 435 -11.62 -6.31 17.93
N GLU A 436 -12.38 -5.63 18.79
CA GLU A 436 -12.95 -6.19 20.01
C GLU A 436 -14.27 -6.92 19.73
N ALA A 437 -14.75 -7.73 20.67
CA ALA A 437 -15.96 -8.55 20.52
C ALA A 437 -17.24 -7.72 20.21
N HIS A 438 -17.26 -6.45 20.61
CA HIS A 438 -18.35 -5.51 20.31
C HIS A 438 -18.19 -4.77 18.95
N GLY A 439 -17.24 -5.19 18.11
CA GLY A 439 -16.96 -4.59 16.79
C GLY A 439 -16.18 -3.27 16.83
N LYS A 440 -15.94 -2.72 18.02
CA LYS A 440 -15.11 -1.53 18.25
C LYS A 440 -13.62 -1.85 18.04
N TRP A 441 -12.83 -0.85 17.65
CA TRP A 441 -11.37 -0.94 17.61
C TRP A 441 -10.72 -0.21 18.80
N ASN A 442 -9.65 -0.80 19.32
CA ASN A 442 -8.72 -0.17 20.26
C ASN A 442 -7.44 0.32 19.56
N GLY A 443 -6.43 0.75 20.31
CA GLY A 443 -5.14 1.18 19.78
C GLY A 443 -5.18 2.38 18.84
N MET A 444 -4.12 2.53 18.05
CA MET A 444 -3.99 3.59 17.06
C MET A 444 -5.13 3.58 16.03
N VAL A 445 -5.63 2.40 15.64
CA VAL A 445 -6.82 2.28 14.76
C VAL A 445 -8.07 2.89 15.42
N GLY A 446 -8.24 2.69 16.73
CA GLY A 446 -9.31 3.33 17.51
C GLY A 446 -9.16 4.85 17.63
N GLU A 447 -7.94 5.36 17.85
CA GLU A 447 -7.65 6.81 17.91
C GLU A 447 -7.86 7.51 16.55
N LEU A 448 -7.63 6.82 15.43
CA LEU A 448 -7.99 7.31 14.09
C LEU A 448 -9.51 7.27 13.85
N GLN A 449 -10.20 6.23 14.31
CA GLN A 449 -11.64 6.08 14.16
C GLN A 449 -12.43 7.09 15.02
N SER A 450 -11.89 7.50 16.18
CA SER A 450 -12.50 8.52 17.04
C SER A 450 -12.21 9.96 16.61
N GLY A 451 -11.26 10.17 15.70
CA GLY A 451 -10.75 11.51 15.37
C GLY A 451 -9.86 12.12 16.46
N GLU A 452 -9.30 11.29 17.36
CA GLU A 452 -8.33 11.74 18.36
C GLU A 452 -6.98 12.06 17.71
N ALA A 453 -6.57 11.27 16.71
CA ALA A 453 -5.36 11.46 15.90
C ALA A 453 -5.70 11.76 14.41
N ASP A 454 -4.88 12.59 13.74
CA ASP A 454 -4.97 12.84 12.29
C ASP A 454 -4.19 11.78 11.47
N LEU A 455 -3.13 11.21 12.06
CA LEU A 455 -2.23 10.21 11.48
C LEU A 455 -1.79 9.19 12.54
N ALA A 456 -1.58 7.94 12.14
CA ALA A 456 -0.88 6.92 12.93
C ALA A 456 0.44 6.56 12.26
N VAL A 457 1.54 6.81 12.96
CA VAL A 457 2.91 6.62 12.45
C VAL A 457 3.62 5.58 13.31
N ALA A 458 3.58 4.33 12.85
CA ALA A 458 4.17 3.16 13.49
C ALA A 458 4.52 2.09 12.44
N SER A 459 5.10 0.98 12.89
CA SER A 459 5.22 -0.33 12.22
C SER A 459 3.83 -0.99 12.02
N LEU A 460 2.86 -0.22 11.52
CA LEU A 460 1.48 -0.64 11.39
C LEU A 460 1.29 -1.45 10.10
N THR A 461 1.28 -2.78 10.22
CA THR A 461 1.00 -3.70 9.10
C THR A 461 -0.33 -3.35 8.44
N ILE A 462 -0.31 -3.13 7.13
CA ILE A 462 -1.52 -2.99 6.32
C ILE A 462 -2.24 -4.34 6.29
N SER A 463 -3.52 -4.37 6.68
CA SER A 463 -4.36 -5.58 6.60
C SER A 463 -5.73 -5.24 6.01
N TYR A 464 -6.42 -6.26 5.47
CA TYR A 464 -7.80 -6.11 4.99
C TYR A 464 -8.72 -5.57 6.09
N SER A 465 -8.71 -6.21 7.27
CA SER A 465 -9.56 -5.84 8.41
C SER A 465 -9.32 -4.42 8.95
N ARG A 466 -8.10 -3.89 8.86
CA ARG A 466 -7.82 -2.48 9.17
C ARG A 466 -8.28 -1.53 8.06
N SER A 467 -8.08 -1.92 6.80
CA SER A 467 -8.49 -1.13 5.61
C SER A 467 -10.01 -0.99 5.47
N GLU A 468 -10.79 -1.86 6.11
CA GLU A 468 -12.24 -1.67 6.25
C GLU A 468 -12.61 -0.40 7.06
N VAL A 469 -11.79 0.02 8.03
CA VAL A 469 -12.12 1.08 8.99
C VAL A 469 -11.23 2.33 8.94
N ILE A 470 -9.99 2.22 8.46
CA ILE A 470 -9.05 3.33 8.26
C ILE A 470 -8.46 3.26 6.85
N ASP A 471 -7.98 4.40 6.34
CA ASP A 471 -7.21 4.43 5.09
C ASP A 471 -5.71 4.31 5.38
N PHE A 472 -4.97 3.74 4.44
CA PHE A 472 -3.50 3.71 4.47
C PHE A 472 -2.90 4.54 3.34
N THR A 473 -1.66 4.97 3.53
CA THR A 473 -0.79 5.41 2.42
C THR A 473 -0.36 4.23 1.55
N VAL A 474 0.34 4.51 0.44
CA VAL A 474 1.29 3.53 -0.13
C VAL A 474 2.24 3.02 0.97
N PRO A 475 2.70 1.76 0.93
CA PRO A 475 3.62 1.24 1.92
C PRO A 475 4.96 1.98 1.84
N TYR A 476 5.53 2.33 3.00
CA TYR A 476 6.86 2.95 3.10
C TYR A 476 7.98 1.92 3.28
N MET A 477 7.62 0.66 3.55
CA MET A 477 8.54 -0.47 3.71
C MET A 477 7.79 -1.76 3.37
N HIS A 478 8.40 -2.60 2.54
CA HIS A 478 7.93 -3.96 2.25
C HIS A 478 8.64 -4.97 3.16
N LEU A 479 7.93 -6.02 3.54
CA LEU A 479 8.36 -7.04 4.50
C LEU A 479 7.48 -8.30 4.38
N GLY A 480 7.81 -9.33 5.15
CA GLY A 480 6.93 -10.48 5.40
C GLY A 480 7.22 -11.11 6.76
N ILE A 481 6.41 -12.08 7.17
CA ILE A 481 6.71 -12.95 8.32
C ILE A 481 7.94 -13.79 7.98
N SER A 482 8.87 -13.95 8.91
CA SER A 482 10.00 -14.88 8.80
C SER A 482 10.35 -15.47 10.17
N ILE A 483 11.24 -16.46 10.18
CA ILE A 483 11.56 -17.28 11.36
C ILE A 483 12.86 -16.79 11.98
N LEU A 484 12.80 -16.27 13.20
CA LEU A 484 13.97 -15.99 14.02
C LEU A 484 14.33 -17.24 14.83
N PHE A 485 15.56 -17.71 14.70
CA PHE A 485 16.09 -18.81 15.51
C PHE A 485 17.52 -18.50 15.98
N LYS A 486 18.02 -19.25 16.96
CA LYS A 486 19.43 -19.16 17.35
C LYS A 486 20.30 -19.84 16.30
N LYS A 487 21.45 -19.21 15.98
CA LYS A 487 22.48 -19.77 15.13
C LYS A 487 23.01 -21.06 15.79
N PRO A 488 23.11 -22.19 15.07
CA PRO A 488 23.69 -23.41 15.62
C PRO A 488 25.17 -23.18 15.96
N GLU A 489 25.65 -23.81 17.04
CA GLU A 489 27.07 -23.81 17.37
C GLU A 489 27.88 -24.48 16.27
N GLU A 490 29.09 -23.99 16.02
CA GLU A 490 30.00 -24.57 15.03
C GLU A 490 30.43 -25.96 15.49
N THR A 491 29.98 -26.99 14.78
CA THR A 491 30.25 -28.40 15.06
C THR A 491 31.74 -28.71 14.86
N HIS A 492 32.52 -28.51 15.93
CA HIS A 492 33.95 -28.80 15.95
C HIS A 492 34.23 -30.24 15.45
N PRO A 493 35.24 -30.43 14.59
CA PRO A 493 35.58 -31.76 14.08
C PRO A 493 35.92 -32.71 15.23
N SER A 494 35.37 -33.92 15.18
CA SER A 494 35.64 -34.97 16.16
C SER A 494 37.10 -35.46 16.06
N LEU A 495 37.59 -36.11 17.12
CA LEU A 495 38.96 -36.64 17.15
C LEU A 495 39.29 -37.60 16.00
N PHE A 496 38.28 -38.24 15.41
CA PHE A 496 38.39 -39.17 14.29
C PHE A 496 37.94 -38.59 12.93
N ALA A 497 37.86 -37.25 12.82
CA ALA A 497 37.45 -36.56 11.59
C ALA A 497 38.28 -36.93 10.35
N PHE A 498 39.51 -37.42 10.51
CA PHE A 498 40.34 -37.93 9.41
C PHE A 498 39.77 -39.19 8.72
N LEU A 499 38.83 -39.91 9.34
CA LEU A 499 38.13 -41.06 8.71
C LEU A 499 36.89 -40.62 7.91
N SER A 500 36.32 -39.45 8.22
CA SER A 500 35.09 -38.92 7.62
C SER A 500 35.12 -38.55 6.12
N PRO A 501 36.27 -38.32 5.44
CA PRO A 501 36.28 -38.02 3.99
C PRO A 501 35.85 -39.17 3.07
N LEU A 502 35.71 -40.40 3.59
CA LEU A 502 35.25 -41.58 2.87
C LEU A 502 34.16 -42.30 3.68
N SER A 503 33.16 -42.89 3.01
CA SER A 503 32.11 -43.65 3.71
C SER A 503 32.66 -44.95 4.29
N VAL A 504 31.97 -45.49 5.31
CA VAL A 504 32.33 -46.78 5.93
C VAL A 504 32.33 -47.92 4.90
N GLU A 505 31.46 -47.84 3.88
CA GLU A 505 31.41 -48.79 2.76
C GLU A 505 32.70 -48.79 1.93
N VAL A 506 33.30 -47.61 1.70
CA VAL A 506 34.59 -47.47 1.01
C VAL A 506 35.74 -48.00 1.87
N TRP A 507 35.71 -47.80 3.18
CA TRP A 507 36.70 -48.39 4.09
C TRP A 507 36.60 -49.93 4.14
N ILE A 508 35.40 -50.50 4.11
CA ILE A 508 35.17 -51.95 4.05
C ILE A 508 35.63 -52.51 2.70
N SER A 509 35.25 -51.89 1.57
CA SER A 509 35.66 -52.37 0.25
C SER A 509 37.16 -52.26 0.03
N MET A 510 37.80 -51.19 0.52
CA MET A 510 39.26 -51.05 0.54
C MET A 510 39.94 -52.19 1.34
N THR A 511 39.40 -52.53 2.51
CA THR A 511 39.91 -53.63 3.34
C THR A 511 39.77 -54.99 2.63
N ALA A 512 38.63 -55.22 1.96
CA ALA A 512 38.41 -56.42 1.16
C ALA A 512 39.36 -56.49 -0.05
N SER A 513 39.54 -55.38 -0.80
CA SER A 513 40.48 -55.29 -1.92
C SER A 513 41.93 -55.58 -1.48
N TYR A 514 42.37 -55.03 -0.35
CA TYR A 514 43.67 -55.34 0.24
C TYR A 514 43.85 -56.85 0.51
N ILE A 515 42.86 -57.51 1.12
CA ILE A 515 42.93 -58.97 1.40
C ILE A 515 42.97 -59.77 0.10
N VAL A 516 42.09 -59.46 -0.86
CA VAL A 516 42.01 -60.14 -2.15
C VAL A 516 43.30 -59.98 -2.96
N THR A 517 43.86 -58.77 -3.04
CA THR A 517 45.13 -58.53 -3.75
C THR A 517 46.31 -59.24 -3.05
N SER A 518 46.35 -59.26 -1.72
CA SER A 518 47.39 -59.98 -0.97
C SER A 518 47.37 -61.48 -1.24
N ALA A 519 46.18 -62.08 -1.26
CA ALA A 519 45.99 -63.48 -1.62
C ALA A 519 46.30 -63.76 -3.11
N ALA A 520 45.95 -62.83 -4.00
CA ALA A 520 46.24 -62.94 -5.44
C ALA A 520 47.75 -62.86 -5.73
N ILE A 521 48.49 -61.94 -5.09
CA ILE A 521 49.95 -61.84 -5.23
C ILE A 521 50.64 -63.10 -4.69
N TRP A 522 50.20 -63.59 -3.52
CA TRP A 522 50.68 -64.87 -2.99
C TRP A 522 50.43 -66.04 -3.96
N LEU A 523 49.23 -66.13 -4.54
CA LEU A 523 48.86 -67.18 -5.49
C LEU A 523 49.66 -67.08 -6.80
N LEU A 524 49.80 -65.89 -7.36
CA LEU A 524 50.62 -65.64 -8.56
C LEU A 524 52.09 -66.00 -8.33
N ALA A 525 52.65 -65.61 -7.19
CA ALA A 525 54.00 -65.97 -6.78
C ALA A 525 54.16 -67.48 -6.55
N LYS A 526 53.11 -68.20 -6.13
CA LYS A 526 53.13 -69.66 -5.95
C LYS A 526 52.95 -70.46 -7.24
N ILE A 527 52.26 -69.92 -8.24
CA ILE A 527 52.05 -70.56 -9.55
C ILE A 527 53.22 -70.28 -10.50
N SER A 528 53.83 -69.09 -10.43
CA SER A 528 54.85 -68.67 -11.40
C SER A 528 56.25 -69.22 -11.08
N PRO A 529 56.84 -70.09 -11.93
CA PRO A 529 58.15 -70.69 -11.67
C PRO A 529 59.29 -69.66 -11.70
N TYR A 530 59.07 -68.52 -12.37
CA TYR A 530 60.04 -67.42 -12.49
C TYR A 530 60.20 -66.60 -11.19
N GLU A 531 59.35 -66.79 -10.17
CA GLU A 531 59.49 -66.09 -8.88
C GLU A 531 60.62 -66.71 -8.03
N SER A 532 60.82 -68.03 -8.18
CA SER A 532 61.93 -68.81 -7.62
C SER A 532 63.24 -68.72 -8.40
N LEU A 533 63.29 -67.96 -9.49
CA LEU A 533 64.50 -67.79 -10.30
C LEU A 533 65.00 -66.34 -10.20
N ARG A 534 66.32 -66.16 -10.12
CA ARG A 534 66.97 -64.86 -10.31
C ARG A 534 67.93 -64.96 -11.48
N GLU A 535 67.74 -64.10 -12.47
CA GLU A 535 68.71 -63.87 -13.54
C GLU A 535 69.99 -63.24 -12.93
N VAL A 536 71.15 -63.66 -13.43
CA VAL A 536 72.48 -63.15 -13.08
C VAL A 536 73.09 -62.55 -14.35
N ASP A 537 74.04 -61.63 -14.20
CA ASP A 537 74.55 -60.79 -15.30
C ASP A 537 75.15 -61.58 -16.49
N ASP A 538 75.53 -62.85 -16.28
CA ASP A 538 75.96 -63.81 -17.32
C ASP A 538 74.79 -64.45 -18.11
N GLY A 539 73.54 -64.05 -17.88
CA GLY A 539 72.32 -64.63 -18.48
C GLY A 539 71.89 -65.98 -17.89
N ALA A 540 72.51 -66.42 -16.79
CA ALA A 540 72.18 -67.65 -16.09
C ALA A 540 71.10 -67.42 -15.01
N PHE A 541 70.18 -68.38 -14.86
CA PHE A 541 69.17 -68.37 -13.80
C PHE A 541 69.63 -69.18 -12.59
N VAL A 542 69.62 -68.56 -11.40
CA VAL A 542 69.92 -69.20 -10.12
C VAL A 542 68.63 -69.39 -9.32
N GLU A 543 68.41 -70.60 -8.80
CA GLU A 543 67.29 -70.87 -7.89
C GLU A 543 67.45 -70.08 -6.58
N CYS A 544 66.41 -69.32 -6.24
CA CYS A 544 66.33 -68.49 -5.06
C CYS A 544 65.01 -68.82 -4.32
N PRO A 545 64.99 -68.85 -2.98
CA PRO A 545 63.74 -69.05 -2.26
C PRO A 545 62.73 -67.96 -2.62
N ASN A 546 61.48 -68.38 -2.87
CA ASN A 546 60.37 -67.49 -3.16
C ASN A 546 60.05 -66.64 -1.92
N GLN A 547 60.16 -65.33 -2.06
CA GLN A 547 60.05 -64.36 -0.96
C GLN A 547 58.59 -64.10 -0.54
N PHE A 548 57.60 -64.42 -1.38
CA PHE A 548 56.19 -64.17 -1.13
C PHE A 548 55.53 -65.33 -0.38
N THR A 549 55.77 -65.37 0.95
CA THR A 549 54.84 -66.05 1.88
C THR A 549 53.52 -65.27 1.93
N LEU A 550 52.46 -65.85 2.49
CA LEU A 550 51.17 -65.14 2.62
C LEU A 550 51.31 -63.88 3.49
N PHE A 551 52.06 -63.97 4.60
CA PHE A 551 52.37 -62.83 5.47
C PHE A 551 53.22 -61.77 4.76
N ASN A 552 54.26 -62.18 4.01
CA ASN A 552 55.09 -61.26 3.23
C ASN A 552 54.29 -60.59 2.10
N SER A 553 53.26 -61.26 1.56
CA SER A 553 52.36 -60.69 0.55
C SER A 553 51.45 -59.61 1.14
N PHE A 554 50.91 -59.83 2.35
CA PHE A 554 50.23 -58.78 3.14
C PHE A 554 51.17 -57.61 3.47
N TRP A 555 52.42 -57.89 3.83
CA TRP A 555 53.42 -56.85 4.12
C TRP A 555 53.73 -56.00 2.88
N PHE A 556 53.88 -56.62 1.71
CA PHE A 556 54.11 -55.93 0.45
C PHE A 556 52.92 -55.04 0.04
N THR A 557 51.68 -55.53 0.15
CA THR A 557 50.47 -54.77 -0.22
C THR A 557 50.18 -53.62 0.75
N VAL A 558 50.44 -53.79 2.07
CA VAL A 558 50.24 -52.69 3.04
C VAL A 558 51.34 -51.63 2.93
N SER A 559 52.60 -52.03 2.70
CA SER A 559 53.72 -51.07 2.51
C SER A 559 53.44 -50.17 1.29
N SER A 560 53.04 -50.78 0.17
CA SER A 560 52.70 -50.05 -1.06
C SER A 560 51.40 -49.22 -0.95
N LEU A 561 50.47 -49.58 -0.07
CA LEU A 561 49.33 -48.73 0.31
C LEU A 561 49.76 -47.54 1.19
N MET A 562 50.77 -47.70 2.05
CA MET A 562 51.33 -46.60 2.85
C MET A 562 52.34 -45.74 2.09
N GLN A 563 52.55 -45.98 0.79
CA GLN A 563 53.58 -45.37 -0.06
C GLN A 563 55.02 -45.56 0.48
N GLN A 564 55.24 -46.55 1.35
CA GLN A 564 56.54 -46.89 1.88
C GLN A 564 57.10 -48.09 1.08
N GLY A 565 58.35 -47.96 0.62
CA GLY A 565 59.02 -49.01 -0.14
C GLY A 565 59.17 -50.31 0.67
N CYS A 566 59.26 -51.44 -0.01
CA CYS A 566 59.43 -52.75 0.60
C CYS A 566 60.62 -53.47 -0.04
N ASP A 567 61.45 -54.15 0.77
CA ASP A 567 62.60 -54.93 0.28
C ASP A 567 62.18 -56.18 -0.53
N LEU A 568 60.89 -56.50 -0.55
CA LEU A 568 60.28 -57.59 -1.31
C LEU A 568 59.97 -57.14 -2.75
N SER A 569 60.84 -57.50 -3.70
CA SER A 569 60.67 -57.16 -5.12
C SER A 569 60.09 -58.33 -5.93
N PRO A 570 58.94 -58.18 -6.63
CA PRO A 570 58.41 -59.23 -7.52
C PRO A 570 59.33 -59.44 -8.73
N ARG A 571 59.68 -60.71 -9.00
CA ARG A 571 60.57 -61.13 -10.08
C ARG A 571 59.80 -61.52 -11.35
N ALA A 572 58.75 -62.33 -11.23
CA ALA A 572 58.02 -62.79 -12.40
C ALA A 572 57.16 -61.69 -13.01
N GLY A 573 57.05 -61.67 -14.34
CA GLY A 573 56.22 -60.69 -15.07
C GLY A 573 54.75 -60.69 -14.65
N SER A 574 54.20 -61.85 -14.30
CA SER A 574 52.85 -62.01 -13.74
C SER A 574 52.68 -61.28 -12.41
N THR A 575 53.62 -61.46 -11.48
CA THR A 575 53.61 -60.85 -10.14
C THR A 575 53.84 -59.34 -10.24
N ARG A 576 54.74 -58.91 -11.14
CA ARG A 576 54.98 -57.49 -11.47
C ARG A 576 53.75 -56.80 -12.04
N LEU A 577 53.01 -57.45 -12.93
CA LEU A 577 51.77 -56.89 -13.50
C LEU A 577 50.68 -56.73 -12.43
N GLY A 578 50.50 -57.73 -11.56
CA GLY A 578 49.59 -57.65 -10.41
C GLY A 578 49.96 -56.52 -9.44
N ALA A 579 51.25 -56.38 -9.13
CA ALA A 579 51.76 -55.28 -8.32
C ALA A 579 51.55 -53.90 -8.98
N ALA A 580 51.76 -53.77 -10.29
CA ALA A 580 51.57 -52.51 -11.02
C ALA A 580 50.10 -52.04 -11.01
N PHE A 581 49.13 -52.96 -11.17
CA PHE A 581 47.71 -52.62 -11.03
C PHE A 581 47.33 -52.26 -9.59
N TRP A 582 47.93 -52.91 -8.58
CA TRP A 582 47.76 -52.53 -7.18
C TRP A 582 48.31 -51.12 -6.91
N TRP A 583 49.50 -50.79 -7.41
CA TRP A 583 50.11 -49.47 -7.26
C TRP A 583 49.29 -48.37 -7.94
N LEU A 584 48.72 -48.63 -9.12
CA LEU A 584 47.80 -47.70 -9.78
C LEU A 584 46.54 -47.46 -8.95
N PHE A 585 45.96 -48.52 -8.40
CA PHE A 585 44.79 -48.44 -7.52
C PHE A 585 45.08 -47.66 -6.23
N THR A 586 46.18 -47.95 -5.52
CA THR A 586 46.53 -47.25 -4.28
C THR A 586 46.87 -45.78 -4.53
N LEU A 587 47.57 -45.45 -5.63
CA LEU A 587 47.83 -44.07 -6.03
C LEU A 587 46.54 -43.28 -6.22
N ILE A 588 45.57 -43.82 -6.96
CA ILE A 588 44.27 -43.18 -7.20
C ILE A 588 43.48 -43.04 -5.89
N PHE A 589 43.45 -44.09 -5.06
CA PHE A 589 42.75 -44.10 -3.78
C PHE A 589 43.27 -43.02 -2.82
N ILE A 590 44.59 -42.91 -2.65
CA ILE A 590 45.22 -41.95 -1.74
C ILE A 590 45.09 -40.51 -2.28
N SER A 591 45.15 -40.33 -3.60
CA SER A 591 44.89 -39.02 -4.23
C SER A 591 43.44 -38.57 -4.00
N SER A 592 42.47 -39.49 -4.09
CA SER A 592 41.06 -39.21 -3.78
C SER A 592 40.85 -38.90 -2.29
N TYR A 593 41.44 -39.69 -1.39
CA TYR A 593 41.39 -39.46 0.05
C TYR A 593 41.96 -38.08 0.44
N THR A 594 43.14 -37.73 -0.06
CA THR A 594 43.80 -36.45 0.26
C THR A 594 43.03 -35.25 -0.29
N ALA A 595 42.48 -35.34 -1.51
CA ALA A 595 41.60 -34.30 -2.07
C ALA A 595 40.32 -34.11 -1.24
N ASN A 596 39.64 -35.21 -0.89
CA ASN A 596 38.41 -35.16 -0.08
C ASN A 596 38.68 -34.68 1.36
N LEU A 597 39.82 -35.06 1.95
CA LEU A 597 40.25 -34.57 3.27
C LEU A 597 40.51 -33.07 3.26
N ALA A 598 41.22 -32.56 2.25
CA ALA A 598 41.45 -31.12 2.09
C ALA A 598 40.12 -30.36 1.94
N ALA A 599 39.22 -30.82 1.07
CA ALA A 599 37.90 -30.23 0.90
C ALA A 599 37.09 -30.25 2.22
N PHE A 600 37.07 -31.38 2.93
CA PHE A 600 36.37 -31.53 4.21
C PHE A 600 36.91 -30.59 5.29
N LEU A 601 38.23 -30.43 5.40
CA LEU A 601 38.86 -29.52 6.36
C LEU A 601 38.58 -28.04 6.05
N THR A 602 38.43 -27.66 4.77
CA THR A 602 38.00 -26.30 4.40
C THR A 602 36.49 -26.06 4.57
N ALA A 603 35.67 -27.11 4.55
CA ALA A 603 34.22 -27.03 4.53
C ALA A 603 33.59 -27.12 5.93
N GLN A 604 33.75 -26.06 6.74
CA GLN A 604 33.00 -25.91 8.00
C GLN A 604 31.49 -25.84 7.74
N ARG A 605 30.78 -26.95 7.97
CA ARG A 605 29.31 -27.03 7.77
C ARG A 605 28.56 -26.68 9.05
N MET A 606 28.07 -25.44 9.12
CA MET A 606 26.95 -25.11 10.01
C MET A 606 25.70 -25.85 9.51
N VAL A 607 25.24 -26.85 10.25
CA VAL A 607 24.01 -27.59 9.94
C VAL A 607 22.86 -26.98 10.73
N SER A 608 21.90 -26.37 10.05
CA SER A 608 20.66 -25.91 10.69
C SER A 608 19.75 -27.11 10.97
N PRO A 609 19.07 -27.19 12.14
CA PRO A 609 18.11 -28.24 12.41
C PRO A 609 16.74 -28.04 11.73
N ILE A 610 16.53 -26.87 11.10
CA ILE A 610 15.35 -26.45 10.34
C ILE A 610 15.77 -25.48 9.24
N GLU A 611 15.18 -25.57 8.06
CA GLU A 611 15.38 -24.67 6.91
C GLU A 611 14.07 -23.97 6.49
N SER A 612 12.90 -24.57 6.79
CA SER A 612 11.58 -24.10 6.37
C SER A 612 10.56 -23.98 7.52
N ALA A 613 9.39 -23.41 7.23
CA ALA A 613 8.23 -23.44 8.12
C ALA A 613 7.54 -24.82 8.15
N ASP A 614 7.72 -25.61 7.10
CA ASP A 614 7.09 -26.91 6.93
C ASP A 614 7.76 -27.91 7.88
N ASP A 615 9.10 -27.87 7.98
CA ASP A 615 9.90 -28.64 8.94
C ASP A 615 9.38 -28.41 10.36
N LEU A 616 9.21 -27.13 10.74
CA LEU A 616 8.66 -26.70 12.03
C LEU A 616 7.24 -27.25 12.27
N ALA A 617 6.42 -27.34 11.23
CA ALA A 617 5.05 -27.85 11.29
C ALA A 617 4.99 -29.39 11.34
N GLU A 618 6.00 -30.12 10.88
CA GLU A 618 6.11 -31.57 11.00
C GLU A 618 6.63 -32.04 12.37
N GLN A 619 7.66 -31.35 12.89
CA GLN A 619 8.30 -31.70 14.16
C GLN A 619 7.60 -31.07 15.40
N THR A 620 7.97 -31.55 16.59
CA THR A 620 7.41 -31.08 17.88
C THR A 620 8.46 -30.77 18.97
N LYS A 621 9.76 -30.87 18.64
CA LYS A 621 10.88 -30.67 19.57
C LYS A 621 11.18 -29.18 19.79
N ILE A 622 11.44 -28.47 18.69
CA ILE A 622 11.58 -27.01 18.64
C ILE A 622 10.18 -26.42 18.77
N LYS A 623 9.99 -25.55 19.78
CA LYS A 623 8.71 -24.86 19.99
C LYS A 623 8.66 -23.60 19.13
N TYR A 624 7.48 -23.17 18.70
CA TYR A 624 7.34 -21.95 17.91
C TYR A 624 6.11 -21.13 18.33
N GLY A 625 6.15 -19.84 18.07
CA GLY A 625 5.07 -18.93 18.43
C GLY A 625 5.23 -17.51 17.88
N THR A 626 4.28 -16.64 18.22
CA THR A 626 4.12 -15.28 17.68
C THR A 626 3.85 -14.27 18.80
N LEU A 627 3.92 -12.97 18.47
CA LEU A 627 3.50 -11.90 19.37
C LEU A 627 1.98 -11.98 19.63
N GLY A 628 1.58 -12.14 20.89
CA GLY A 628 0.18 -12.11 21.31
C GLY A 628 -0.47 -10.78 20.94
N ARG A 629 -1.62 -10.84 20.25
CA ARG A 629 -2.35 -9.67 19.68
C ARG A 629 -1.65 -8.98 18.50
N GLY A 630 -0.58 -9.55 17.94
CA GLY A 630 0.09 -9.05 16.74
C GLY A 630 -0.59 -9.42 15.40
N SER A 631 -0.23 -8.73 14.32
CA SER A 631 -0.71 -9.01 12.95
C SER A 631 -0.37 -10.43 12.48
N THR A 632 0.79 -10.95 12.88
CA THR A 632 1.25 -12.32 12.64
C THR A 632 0.34 -13.36 13.29
N MET A 633 -0.15 -13.11 14.51
CA MET A 633 -1.10 -14.01 15.20
C MET A 633 -2.44 -14.08 14.44
N THR A 634 -2.96 -12.94 13.99
CA THR A 634 -4.17 -12.87 13.16
C THR A 634 -3.99 -13.59 11.82
N PHE A 635 -2.83 -13.46 11.17
CA PHE A 635 -2.53 -14.16 9.92
C PHE A 635 -2.63 -15.69 10.06
N PHE A 636 -2.01 -16.29 11.08
CA PHE A 636 -2.10 -17.74 11.29
C PHE A 636 -3.54 -18.20 11.64
N ASN A 637 -4.32 -17.37 12.33
CA ASN A 637 -5.72 -17.65 12.65
C ASN A 637 -6.67 -17.56 11.44
N GLU A 638 -6.44 -16.61 10.54
CA GLU A 638 -7.29 -16.37 9.36
C GLU A 638 -6.85 -17.19 8.12
N SER A 639 -5.63 -17.72 8.12
CA SER A 639 -5.04 -18.50 7.03
C SER A 639 -5.88 -19.69 6.60
N LYS A 640 -5.79 -20.05 5.31
CA LYS A 640 -6.45 -21.20 4.66
C LYS A 640 -5.46 -22.17 4.01
N ILE A 641 -4.18 -22.07 4.38
CA ILE A 641 -3.10 -22.98 3.94
C ILE A 641 -2.93 -24.04 5.01
N ASP A 642 -3.02 -25.33 4.65
CA ASP A 642 -3.08 -26.45 5.59
C ASP A 642 -1.93 -26.47 6.61
N ILE A 643 -0.71 -26.16 6.15
CA ILE A 643 0.50 -26.09 6.98
C ILE A 643 0.36 -24.99 8.04
N TYR A 644 -0.08 -23.79 7.65
CA TYR A 644 -0.29 -22.67 8.57
C TYR A 644 -1.49 -22.89 9.50
N GLU A 645 -2.55 -23.57 9.04
CA GLU A 645 -3.62 -24.03 9.92
C GLU A 645 -3.14 -25.08 10.94
N LYS A 646 -2.24 -26.00 10.56
CA LYS A 646 -1.61 -26.97 11.46
C LYS A 646 -0.75 -26.26 12.50
N MET A 647 0.09 -25.30 12.08
CA MET A 647 0.88 -24.45 12.99
C MET A 647 -0.01 -23.65 13.95
N TRP A 648 -1.14 -23.10 13.47
CA TRP A 648 -2.10 -22.39 14.32
C TRP A 648 -2.75 -23.29 15.37
N LYS A 649 -3.16 -24.50 14.98
CA LYS A 649 -3.71 -25.52 15.90
C LYS A 649 -2.68 -25.89 16.98
N THR A 650 -1.41 -26.06 16.61
CA THR A 650 -0.30 -26.25 17.57
C THR A 650 -0.12 -25.06 18.52
N MET A 651 -0.03 -23.83 17.99
CA MET A 651 0.13 -22.61 18.81
C MET A 651 -1.03 -22.41 19.78
N THR A 652 -2.27 -22.65 19.33
CA THR A 652 -3.48 -22.51 20.16
C THR A 652 -3.55 -23.59 21.25
N SER A 653 -3.05 -24.81 20.99
CA SER A 653 -3.05 -25.91 21.96
C SER A 653 -2.17 -25.66 23.20
N GLN A 654 -1.18 -24.77 23.10
CA GLN A 654 -0.23 -24.46 24.16
C GLN A 654 -0.12 -22.93 24.32
N PRO A 655 -0.98 -22.26 25.10
CA PRO A 655 -1.04 -20.79 25.16
C PRO A 655 0.27 -20.12 25.62
N GLY A 656 1.13 -20.86 26.34
CA GLY A 656 2.48 -20.41 26.68
C GLY A 656 3.47 -20.33 25.51
N LEU A 657 3.06 -20.60 24.26
CA LEU A 657 3.88 -20.40 23.05
C LEU A 657 3.88 -18.96 22.54
N PHE A 658 2.85 -18.16 22.87
CA PHE A 658 2.82 -16.73 22.55
C PHE A 658 3.70 -15.93 23.52
N VAL A 659 4.15 -14.76 23.10
CA VAL A 659 4.92 -13.78 23.92
C VAL A 659 4.22 -12.42 23.91
N ASN A 660 4.47 -11.60 24.93
CA ASN A 660 3.81 -10.30 25.14
C ASN A 660 4.59 -9.13 24.53
N SER A 661 5.89 -9.31 24.26
CA SER A 661 6.76 -8.30 23.64
C SER A 661 7.75 -8.94 22.66
N SER A 662 8.14 -8.19 21.62
CA SER A 662 9.16 -8.64 20.66
C SER A 662 10.52 -8.93 21.33
N ARG A 663 10.87 -8.20 22.41
CA ARG A 663 12.09 -8.47 23.20
C ARG A 663 12.00 -9.82 23.94
N GLU A 664 10.88 -10.08 24.62
CA GLU A 664 10.61 -11.37 25.30
C GLU A 664 10.75 -12.55 24.32
N GLY A 665 10.28 -12.39 23.07
CA GLY A 665 10.46 -13.39 22.02
C GLY A 665 11.93 -13.61 21.62
N ILE A 666 12.71 -12.53 21.46
CA ILE A 666 14.15 -12.62 21.14
C ILE A 666 14.93 -13.29 22.28
N ASP A 667 14.73 -12.86 23.52
CA ASP A 667 15.40 -13.41 24.71
C ASP A 667 15.11 -14.92 24.85
N ARG A 668 13.88 -15.34 24.54
CA ARG A 668 13.43 -16.74 24.57
C ARG A 668 14.04 -17.60 23.47
N VAL A 669 14.32 -17.05 22.28
CA VAL A 669 15.07 -17.74 21.20
C VAL A 669 16.51 -18.00 21.64
N LEU A 670 17.12 -17.06 22.38
CA LEU A 670 18.47 -17.22 22.91
C LEU A 670 18.52 -18.23 24.06
N SER A 671 17.53 -18.22 24.95
CA SER A 671 17.52 -19.05 26.15
C SER A 671 17.01 -20.48 25.96
N SER A 672 16.43 -20.84 24.80
CA SER A 672 15.75 -22.14 24.62
C SER A 672 15.68 -22.60 23.16
N ASP A 673 15.26 -23.86 22.93
CA ASP A 673 14.96 -24.38 21.59
C ASP A 673 13.58 -23.87 21.12
N TYR A 674 13.50 -22.56 20.88
CA TYR A 674 12.29 -21.85 20.45
C TYR A 674 12.55 -21.02 19.19
N ALA A 675 11.65 -21.10 18.22
CA ALA A 675 11.67 -20.33 16.97
C ALA A 675 10.56 -19.26 17.00
N TYR A 676 10.93 -18.00 16.83
CA TYR A 676 10.01 -16.87 16.97
C TYR A 676 9.59 -16.33 15.60
N LEU A 677 8.29 -16.40 15.31
CA LEU A 677 7.70 -15.93 14.06
C LEU A 677 7.38 -14.43 14.17
N MET A 678 8.17 -13.60 13.50
CA MET A 678 8.08 -12.14 13.54
C MET A 678 8.15 -11.51 12.13
N GLU A 679 7.90 -10.21 12.04
CA GLU A 679 8.08 -9.47 10.79
C GLU A 679 9.58 -9.26 10.51
N SER A 680 10.02 -9.55 9.28
CA SER A 680 11.43 -9.54 8.84
C SER A 680 12.17 -8.23 9.10
N SER A 681 11.47 -7.10 9.09
CA SER A 681 11.99 -5.79 9.49
C SER A 681 12.58 -5.79 10.92
N MET A 682 11.87 -6.36 11.89
CA MET A 682 12.36 -6.54 13.27
C MET A 682 13.42 -7.64 13.36
N LEU A 683 13.34 -8.66 12.51
CA LEU A 683 14.29 -9.78 12.47
C LEU A 683 15.68 -9.32 12.05
N GLU A 684 15.77 -8.60 10.92
CA GLU A 684 16.99 -7.95 10.45
C GLU A 684 17.62 -7.06 11.54
N TYR A 685 16.78 -6.32 12.29
CA TYR A 685 17.24 -5.43 13.36
C TYR A 685 17.88 -6.20 14.53
N ALA A 686 17.32 -7.35 14.90
CA ALA A 686 17.85 -8.20 15.96
C ALA A 686 19.14 -8.92 15.55
N VAL A 687 19.21 -9.46 14.33
CA VAL A 687 20.39 -10.18 13.81
C VAL A 687 21.60 -9.25 13.62
N GLU A 688 21.39 -7.99 13.22
CA GLU A 688 22.45 -6.97 13.15
C GLU A 688 23.09 -6.62 14.52
N ARG A 689 22.46 -7.04 15.63
CA ARG A 689 22.88 -6.76 17.02
C ARG A 689 23.35 -7.98 17.80
N ASN A 690 22.72 -9.14 17.59
CA ASN A 690 23.13 -10.38 18.25
C ASN A 690 23.44 -11.48 17.23
N CYS A 691 24.73 -11.83 17.15
CA CYS A 691 25.28 -12.73 16.14
C CYS A 691 25.06 -14.21 16.48
N GLN A 692 24.44 -14.49 17.63
CA GLN A 692 23.87 -15.78 18.01
C GLN A 692 22.48 -16.00 17.41
N LEU A 693 21.93 -15.03 16.65
CA LEU A 693 20.65 -15.15 15.96
C LEU A 693 20.85 -15.35 14.45
N MET A 694 19.90 -16.03 13.81
CA MET A 694 19.82 -16.14 12.35
C MET A 694 18.36 -16.10 11.87
N GLN A 695 18.17 -15.63 10.64
CA GLN A 695 16.93 -15.86 9.90
C GLN A 695 16.92 -17.28 9.35
N ILE A 696 15.75 -17.93 9.37
CA ILE A 696 15.51 -19.22 8.73
C ILE A 696 14.42 -19.07 7.67
N GLY A 697 14.69 -19.64 6.49
CA GLY A 697 13.82 -19.53 5.32
C GLY A 697 13.72 -18.11 4.74
N GLY A 698 12.81 -17.97 3.78
CA GLY A 698 12.46 -16.70 3.15
C GLY A 698 11.42 -15.91 3.93
N LEU A 699 10.56 -15.20 3.19
CA LEU A 699 9.34 -14.57 3.70
C LEU A 699 8.15 -15.52 3.48
N LEU A 700 7.38 -15.77 4.53
CA LEU A 700 6.20 -16.66 4.50
C LEU A 700 4.96 -16.00 3.86
N ASP A 701 4.98 -14.68 3.74
CA ASP A 701 3.98 -13.85 3.07
C ASP A 701 4.61 -12.55 2.53
N GLN A 702 3.80 -11.71 1.86
CA GLN A 702 4.19 -10.38 1.41
C GLN A 702 3.27 -9.33 2.03
N LYS A 703 3.87 -8.36 2.70
CA LYS A 703 3.24 -7.31 3.51
C LYS A 703 3.96 -5.97 3.31
N GLY A 704 3.38 -4.92 3.90
CA GLY A 704 4.07 -3.65 4.07
C GLY A 704 3.52 -2.86 5.25
N TYR A 705 4.33 -1.94 5.75
CA TYR A 705 3.88 -0.91 6.68
C TYR A 705 3.42 0.33 5.91
N GLY A 706 2.27 0.88 6.31
CA GLY A 706 1.75 2.15 5.81
C GLY A 706 1.48 3.11 6.96
N ILE A 707 1.43 4.41 6.67
CA ILE A 707 0.91 5.40 7.61
C ILE A 707 -0.61 5.28 7.60
N GLY A 708 -1.24 5.16 8.78
CA GLY A 708 -2.68 5.08 8.93
C GLY A 708 -3.34 6.47 9.00
N LEU A 709 -4.52 6.62 8.41
CA LEU A 709 -5.32 7.85 8.41
C LEU A 709 -6.81 7.54 8.66
N PRO A 710 -7.61 8.51 9.15
CA PRO A 710 -9.06 8.35 9.19
C PRO A 710 -9.63 8.12 7.79
N LYS A 711 -10.66 7.28 7.67
CA LYS A 711 -11.21 6.88 6.37
C LYS A 711 -11.79 8.06 5.60
N GLY A 712 -11.38 8.23 4.34
CA GLY A 712 -11.69 9.40 3.51
C GLY A 712 -10.79 10.62 3.76
N SER A 713 -9.66 10.48 4.47
CA SER A 713 -8.81 11.62 4.84
C SER A 713 -8.19 12.33 3.62
N PRO A 714 -8.33 13.67 3.51
CA PRO A 714 -7.74 14.46 2.42
C PRO A 714 -6.20 14.56 2.50
N TYR A 715 -5.58 13.99 3.54
CA TYR A 715 -4.13 13.94 3.71
C TYR A 715 -3.51 12.67 3.11
N ARG A 716 -4.31 11.64 2.78
CA ARG A 716 -3.82 10.35 2.23
C ARG A 716 -3.00 10.54 0.96
N GLU A 717 -3.52 11.32 0.01
CA GLU A 717 -2.90 11.51 -1.30
C GLU A 717 -1.63 12.38 -1.23
N PRO A 718 -1.61 13.55 -0.55
CA PRO A 718 -0.39 14.33 -0.39
C PRO A 718 0.73 13.59 0.35
N ILE A 719 0.40 12.74 1.34
CA ILE A 719 1.41 11.98 2.09
C ILE A 719 1.92 10.79 1.27
N SER A 720 1.03 10.03 0.62
CA SER A 720 1.43 8.90 -0.24
C SER A 720 2.38 9.34 -1.36
N THR A 721 2.06 10.43 -2.05
CA THR A 721 2.91 11.01 -3.09
C THR A 721 4.18 11.68 -2.55
N ALA A 722 4.30 11.90 -1.24
CA ALA A 722 5.58 12.27 -0.61
C ALA A 722 6.44 11.03 -0.31
N ILE A 723 5.84 9.92 0.13
CA ILE A 723 6.53 8.64 0.34
C ILE A 723 7.13 8.12 -0.99
N LEU A 724 6.34 8.13 -2.08
CA LEU A 724 6.84 7.76 -3.42
C LEU A 724 8.06 8.59 -3.81
N ARG A 725 8.01 9.92 -3.63
CA ARG A 725 9.16 10.79 -3.92
C ARG A 725 10.39 10.44 -3.07
N LEU A 726 10.22 10.11 -1.78
CA LEU A 726 11.33 9.70 -0.90
C LEU A 726 11.89 8.30 -1.26
N GLN A 727 11.08 7.46 -1.89
CA GLN A 727 11.48 6.17 -2.45
C GLN A 727 12.29 6.36 -3.75
N GLU A 728 11.78 7.17 -4.69
CA GLU A 728 12.46 7.57 -5.93
C GLU A 728 13.81 8.24 -5.68
N THR A 729 13.89 9.13 -4.68
CA THR A 729 15.16 9.77 -4.28
C THR A 729 16.00 8.91 -3.31
N THR A 730 15.68 7.63 -3.13
CA THR A 730 16.41 6.64 -2.30
C THR A 730 16.56 6.95 -0.80
N VAL A 731 15.95 8.03 -0.29
CA VAL A 731 16.03 8.48 1.12
C VAL A 731 15.50 7.41 2.08
N LEU A 732 14.48 6.62 1.69
CA LEU A 732 14.01 5.50 2.51
C LEU A 732 15.10 4.45 2.75
N THR A 733 15.95 4.18 1.74
CA THR A 733 17.08 3.25 1.84
C THR A 733 18.17 3.79 2.74
N GLU A 734 18.52 5.07 2.61
CA GLU A 734 19.46 5.76 3.51
C GLU A 734 19.01 5.69 4.98
N LEU A 735 17.72 5.92 5.22
CA LEU A 735 17.12 5.82 6.55
C LEU A 735 17.11 4.38 7.08
N LYS A 736 16.83 3.37 6.25
CA LYS A 736 16.92 1.96 6.68
C LYS A 736 18.35 1.61 7.09
N GLU A 737 19.35 1.96 6.27
CA GLU A 737 20.77 1.76 6.63
C GLU A 737 21.17 2.47 7.93
N LYS A 738 20.75 3.74 8.09
CA LYS A 738 21.04 4.55 9.29
C LYS A 738 20.58 3.84 10.56
N TRP A 739 19.35 3.33 10.58
CA TRP A 739 18.75 2.79 11.80
C TRP A 739 19.00 1.30 12.04
N TRP A 740 19.10 0.48 10.99
CA TRP A 740 19.42 -0.94 11.15
C TRP A 740 20.91 -1.16 11.43
N LYS A 741 21.80 -0.58 10.61
CA LYS A 741 23.24 -0.92 10.56
C LYS A 741 24.19 0.07 11.23
N LYS A 742 23.79 1.32 11.47
CA LYS A 742 24.72 2.41 11.88
C LYS A 742 24.42 3.01 13.26
N LYS A 743 23.16 3.01 13.71
CA LYS A 743 22.74 3.52 15.03
C LYS A 743 22.48 2.38 16.03
N ARG A 744 22.52 2.70 17.33
CA ARG A 744 22.15 1.83 18.47
C ARG A 744 22.66 0.38 18.32
N GLY A 745 23.97 0.21 18.12
CA GLY A 745 24.62 -1.12 18.07
C GLY A 745 24.36 -1.98 16.83
N GLY A 746 23.90 -1.41 15.70
CA GLY A 746 23.85 -2.13 14.42
C GLY A 746 25.24 -2.41 13.84
N GLY A 747 25.34 -3.37 12.92
CA GLY A 747 26.59 -3.66 12.20
C GLY A 747 27.66 -4.41 13.00
N ILE A 748 27.37 -4.80 14.26
CA ILE A 748 28.30 -5.58 15.11
C ILE A 748 28.55 -6.97 14.50
N CYS A 749 27.51 -7.57 13.91
CA CYS A 749 27.54 -8.93 13.37
C CYS A 749 28.02 -9.03 11.91
N ASN A 750 28.65 -7.97 11.41
CA ASN A 750 29.32 -7.98 10.12
C ASN A 750 30.48 -9.00 10.19
N PRO A 751 30.51 -10.05 9.33
CA PRO A 751 31.53 -11.09 9.41
C PRO A 751 32.92 -10.48 9.19
N GLN A 752 33.70 -10.37 10.26
CA GLN A 752 35.14 -10.12 10.15
C GLN A 752 35.72 -11.20 9.23
N LYS A 753 36.53 -10.77 8.25
CA LYS A 753 37.12 -11.62 7.20
C LYS A 753 37.51 -12.96 7.80
N ALA A 754 36.98 -14.06 7.26
CA ALA A 754 37.24 -15.41 7.76
C ALA A 754 38.74 -15.61 7.99
N THR A 755 39.15 -15.54 9.26
CA THR A 755 40.54 -15.68 9.67
C THR A 755 40.98 -17.07 9.24
N GLN A 756 42.11 -17.19 8.54
CA GLN A 756 42.56 -18.49 8.05
C GLN A 756 42.66 -19.47 9.22
N THR A 757 41.74 -20.43 9.25
CA THR A 757 41.54 -21.30 10.42
C THR A 757 42.66 -22.32 10.45
N GLU A 758 43.64 -22.06 11.31
CA GLU A 758 44.71 -23.00 11.62
C GLU A 758 44.13 -24.37 11.99
N LEU A 759 44.82 -25.46 11.59
CA LEU A 759 44.37 -26.83 11.86
C LEU A 759 44.49 -27.12 13.38
N GLY A 760 43.44 -26.75 14.11
CA GLY A 760 43.38 -26.89 15.56
C GLY A 760 43.57 -28.34 16.01
N ALA A 761 44.37 -28.55 17.06
CA ALA A 761 44.86 -29.86 17.50
C ALA A 761 43.79 -30.95 17.75
N ARG A 762 42.50 -30.60 17.87
CA ARG A 762 41.39 -31.56 17.95
C ARG A 762 41.15 -32.33 16.64
N SER A 763 41.37 -31.74 15.47
CA SER A 763 41.15 -32.42 14.17
C SER A 763 42.26 -33.44 13.85
N VAL A 764 43.50 -33.14 14.28
CA VAL A 764 44.67 -34.02 14.11
C VAL A 764 44.84 -34.99 15.32
N GLY A 765 44.22 -34.68 16.45
CA GLY A 765 44.43 -35.36 17.74
C GLY A 765 44.28 -36.88 17.73
N GLY A 766 43.32 -37.43 16.98
CA GLY A 766 43.15 -38.88 16.88
C GLY A 766 44.31 -39.61 16.22
N ILE A 767 45.09 -38.95 15.37
CA ILE A 767 46.28 -39.55 14.71
C ILE A 767 47.36 -39.84 15.77
N PHE A 768 47.55 -38.94 16.74
CA PHE A 768 48.45 -39.16 17.88
C PHE A 768 47.96 -40.29 18.80
N ILE A 769 46.63 -40.43 18.97
CA ILE A 769 46.05 -41.54 19.75
C ILE A 769 46.29 -42.88 19.04
N VAL A 770 46.08 -42.95 17.73
CA VAL A 770 46.36 -44.15 16.92
C VAL A 770 47.84 -44.54 16.99
N LEU A 771 48.75 -43.56 16.89
CA LEU A 771 50.20 -43.80 17.05
C LEU A 771 50.54 -44.36 18.43
N LEU A 772 50.01 -43.77 19.51
CA LEU A 772 50.24 -44.24 20.88
C LEU A 772 49.73 -45.67 21.09
N VAL A 773 48.52 -45.99 20.61
CA VAL A 773 47.95 -47.34 20.69
C VAL A 773 48.78 -48.33 19.86
N GLY A 774 49.22 -47.96 18.66
CA GLY A 774 50.09 -48.80 17.81
C GLY A 774 51.42 -49.14 18.48
N LEU A 775 52.08 -48.15 19.10
CA LEU A 775 53.32 -48.35 19.87
C LEU A 775 53.11 -49.26 21.07
N LEU A 776 52.01 -49.09 21.82
CA LEU A 776 51.68 -49.97 22.95
C LEU A 776 51.41 -51.41 22.49
N VAL A 777 50.67 -51.60 21.41
CA VAL A 777 50.42 -52.94 20.83
C VAL A 777 51.72 -53.59 20.35
N ALA A 778 52.63 -52.83 19.74
CA ALA A 778 53.95 -53.34 19.34
C ALA A 778 54.81 -53.76 20.55
N ILE A 779 54.79 -52.98 21.63
CA ILE A 779 55.47 -53.33 22.89
C ILE A 779 54.88 -54.61 23.51
N PHE A 780 53.55 -54.73 23.55
CA PHE A 780 52.88 -55.94 24.06
C PHE A 780 53.15 -57.17 23.17
N ALA A 781 53.17 -57.00 21.83
CA ALA A 781 53.52 -58.08 20.91
C ALA A 781 54.97 -58.54 21.11
N SER A 782 55.93 -57.61 21.19
CA SER A 782 57.35 -57.93 21.46
C SER A 782 57.54 -58.58 22.83
N ALA A 783 56.83 -58.12 23.86
CA ALA A 783 56.83 -58.77 25.17
C ALA A 783 56.24 -60.20 25.11
N PHE A 784 55.15 -60.41 24.35
CA PHE A 784 54.55 -61.73 24.16
C PHE A 784 55.45 -62.68 23.34
N GLU A 785 56.15 -62.18 22.31
CA GLU A 785 57.17 -62.94 21.58
C GLU A 785 58.34 -63.32 22.49
N LEU A 786 58.82 -62.40 23.32
CA LEU A 786 59.88 -62.66 24.30
C LEU A 786 59.42 -63.68 25.35
N ILE A 787 58.17 -63.62 25.82
CA ILE A 787 57.58 -64.62 26.72
C ILE A 787 57.38 -65.97 26.03
N ARG A 788 56.92 -66.02 24.77
CA ARG A 788 56.80 -67.27 24.00
C ARG A 788 58.17 -67.91 23.73
N LYS A 789 59.17 -67.10 23.39
CA LYS A 789 60.55 -67.56 23.22
C LYS A 789 61.12 -68.05 24.55
N ALA A 790 60.97 -67.28 25.63
CA ALA A 790 61.41 -67.67 26.97
C ALA A 790 60.74 -68.95 27.48
N THR A 791 59.44 -69.18 27.21
CA THR A 791 58.73 -70.39 27.64
C THR A 791 59.08 -71.62 26.78
N ALA A 792 59.16 -71.47 25.45
CA ALA A 792 59.67 -72.54 24.58
C ALA A 792 61.14 -72.90 24.90
N GLN A 793 61.95 -71.90 25.25
CA GLN A 793 63.37 -72.07 25.60
C GLN A 793 63.56 -72.48 27.08
N ALA A 794 62.59 -72.26 27.96
CA ALA A 794 62.56 -72.84 29.31
C ALA A 794 62.29 -74.36 29.27
N GLN A 795 61.55 -74.84 28.26
CA GLN A 795 61.47 -76.26 27.92
C GLN A 795 62.81 -76.86 27.43
N SER A 796 63.85 -76.02 27.21
CA SER A 796 65.22 -76.39 26.84
C SER A 796 66.28 -75.67 27.73
N SER A 797 65.95 -75.44 29.01
CA SER A 797 66.84 -75.08 30.14
C SER A 797 67.80 -73.87 30.05
N SER A 798 67.90 -73.14 31.18
CA SER A 798 68.99 -72.23 31.59
C SER A 798 69.24 -70.89 30.89
N VAL A 799 68.59 -70.55 29.77
CA VAL A 799 68.96 -69.32 29.01
C VAL A 799 68.47 -68.00 29.63
N PHE A 800 67.35 -67.99 30.37
CA PHE A 800 66.69 -66.76 30.86
C PHE A 800 67.58 -65.85 31.73
N GLU A 801 68.53 -66.46 32.45
CA GLU A 801 69.45 -65.76 33.36
C GLU A 801 70.55 -64.96 32.62
N SER A 802 70.83 -65.28 31.35
CA SER A 802 71.76 -64.49 30.51
C SER A 802 71.10 -63.20 30.00
N ALA A 803 69.95 -63.31 29.35
CA ALA A 803 69.25 -62.19 28.73
C ALA A 803 68.84 -61.09 29.73
N TRP A 804 68.46 -61.48 30.96
CA TRP A 804 68.16 -60.53 32.03
C TRP A 804 69.39 -59.73 32.47
N ASN A 805 70.59 -60.34 32.45
CA ASN A 805 71.83 -59.67 32.86
C ASN A 805 72.37 -58.70 31.78
N ASP A 806 72.15 -58.96 30.50
CA ASP A 806 72.55 -58.01 29.44
C ASP A 806 71.64 -56.76 29.40
N VAL A 807 70.33 -56.91 29.62
CA VAL A 807 69.43 -55.74 29.83
C VAL A 807 69.89 -54.91 31.02
N LYS A 808 70.30 -55.57 32.11
CA LYS A 808 70.79 -54.91 33.33
C LYS A 808 72.10 -54.15 33.11
N LYS A 809 73.08 -54.73 32.39
CA LYS A 809 74.34 -54.05 31.99
C LYS A 809 74.09 -52.71 31.30
N SER A 810 73.14 -52.67 30.36
CA SER A 810 72.84 -51.44 29.59
C SER A 810 72.34 -50.26 30.44
N PHE A 811 71.85 -50.53 31.66
CA PHE A 811 71.41 -49.51 32.61
C PHE A 811 72.51 -49.05 33.58
N ASP A 812 73.46 -49.92 33.94
CA ASP A 812 74.50 -49.60 34.93
C ASP A 812 75.68 -48.79 34.35
N GLU A 813 76.01 -48.96 33.05
CA GLU A 813 77.15 -48.26 32.42
C GLU A 813 77.03 -46.72 32.36
N ARG A 814 75.85 -46.13 32.62
CA ARG A 814 75.67 -44.67 32.71
C ARG A 814 76.05 -44.06 34.08
N LYS A 815 76.60 -44.83 35.02
CA LYS A 815 76.90 -44.37 36.39
C LYS A 815 78.33 -44.64 36.90
N THR A 816 79.38 -44.37 36.13
CA THR A 816 80.73 -44.09 36.71
C THR A 816 81.73 -43.45 35.73
N SER A 817 81.94 -42.12 35.82
CA SER A 817 83.18 -41.44 35.33
C SER A 817 83.24 -39.92 35.65
N ARG A 818 83.35 -39.57 36.94
CA ARG A 818 84.03 -38.34 37.43
C ARG A 818 84.83 -38.75 38.67
N PRO A 819 86.14 -38.46 38.71
CA PRO A 819 86.68 -37.19 39.22
C PRO A 819 87.87 -36.72 38.33
N LYS A 820 88.85 -35.83 38.63
CA LYS A 820 89.27 -34.85 39.68
C LYS A 820 90.37 -33.95 39.02
N THR A 821 90.83 -32.77 39.45
CA THR A 821 90.57 -31.87 40.61
C THR A 821 90.82 -30.40 40.17
N GLU A 822 90.34 -29.45 40.98
CA GLU A 822 90.85 -28.06 41.15
C GLU A 822 92.33 -27.98 41.61
N PRO A 823 93.05 -26.82 41.68
CA PRO A 823 92.53 -25.50 42.12
C PRO A 823 93.11 -24.17 41.55
N THR A 824 92.47 -23.06 41.95
CA THR A 824 92.99 -21.67 42.16
C THR A 824 93.72 -20.95 40.99
N THR A 825 93.08 -20.04 40.24
CA THR A 825 92.79 -18.59 40.53
C THR A 825 93.94 -17.60 40.29
N THR A 826 93.72 -16.66 39.36
CA THR A 826 94.21 -15.26 39.41
C THR A 826 93.24 -14.37 38.60
N GLU A 827 93.42 -13.05 38.64
CA GLU A 827 92.36 -12.05 38.38
C GLU A 827 92.47 -11.31 37.02
N ALA A 828 91.63 -10.26 36.87
CA ALA A 828 91.71 -9.13 35.92
C ALA A 828 91.04 -9.24 34.51
N MET A 829 89.80 -8.75 34.47
CA MET A 829 89.30 -7.61 33.68
C MET A 829 89.52 -7.42 32.16
N GLU A 830 88.47 -6.80 31.58
CA GLU A 830 88.41 -5.96 30.37
C GLU A 830 88.39 -6.62 28.98
N ALA A 831 87.98 -5.81 27.99
CA ALA A 831 87.28 -6.22 26.79
C ALA A 831 87.66 -5.37 25.56
N SER A 832 87.35 -5.87 24.36
CA SER A 832 87.33 -5.09 23.13
C SER A 832 86.42 -5.74 22.07
N ASP A 833 85.56 -4.95 21.45
CA ASP A 833 84.77 -5.36 20.29
C ASP A 833 85.63 -5.56 19.02
N ALA A 834 85.16 -6.40 18.09
CA ALA A 834 85.57 -6.37 16.69
C ALA A 834 84.51 -7.03 15.79
N GLU A 835 83.74 -6.23 15.05
CA GLU A 835 82.91 -6.71 13.93
C GLU A 835 83.76 -6.90 12.67
N ILE A 836 83.46 -7.92 11.85
CA ILE A 836 83.30 -7.79 10.37
C ILE A 836 82.39 -8.95 9.86
N PRO A 837 81.79 -8.86 8.64
CA PRO A 837 80.36 -9.22 8.50
C PRO A 837 80.07 -10.47 7.64
N VAL A 838 78.79 -10.84 7.59
CA VAL A 838 78.25 -11.85 6.66
C VAL A 838 77.75 -11.17 5.38
N GLU A 839 78.28 -11.57 4.23
CA GLU A 839 77.91 -11.03 2.92
C GLU A 839 76.68 -11.77 2.33
N PHE A 840 75.68 -11.01 1.86
CA PHE A 840 74.46 -11.54 1.25
C PHE A 840 74.59 -11.63 -0.28
N VAL A 841 74.41 -12.83 -0.83
CA VAL A 841 74.31 -13.04 -2.29
C VAL A 841 72.83 -13.03 -2.72
N PRO A 842 72.37 -12.06 -3.55
CA PRO A 842 70.99 -12.02 -4.02
C PRO A 842 70.76 -12.95 -5.22
N LEU A 843 69.64 -13.67 -5.22
CA LEU A 843 69.19 -14.48 -6.36
C LEU A 843 68.53 -13.61 -7.45
N HIS A 844 68.83 -13.90 -8.72
CA HIS A 844 68.22 -13.21 -9.86
C HIS A 844 66.71 -13.49 -10.01
N PRO A 845 65.89 -12.49 -10.41
CA PRO A 845 64.47 -12.69 -10.68
C PRO A 845 64.26 -13.44 -12.01
N LEU A 846 63.40 -14.46 -11.98
CA LEU A 846 62.99 -15.19 -13.18
C LEU A 846 62.08 -14.33 -14.08
N ARG A 847 62.22 -14.53 -15.40
CA ARG A 847 61.59 -13.70 -16.44
C ARG A 847 60.14 -14.13 -16.67
N VAL A 848 59.21 -13.17 -16.69
CA VAL A 848 57.79 -13.40 -16.99
C VAL A 848 57.61 -13.87 -18.44
N ALA A 849 56.91 -15.00 -18.63
CA ALA A 849 56.46 -15.47 -19.94
C ALA A 849 55.15 -14.75 -20.34
N ARG A 850 54.97 -14.52 -21.65
CA ARG A 850 53.74 -13.90 -22.19
C ARG A 850 52.59 -14.92 -22.27
N PRO A 851 51.32 -14.48 -22.16
CA PRO A 851 50.18 -15.34 -22.47
C PRO A 851 50.13 -15.69 -23.96
N VAL A 852 49.50 -16.82 -24.26
CA VAL A 852 49.01 -17.20 -25.59
C VAL A 852 47.50 -17.11 -25.55
N GLU A 853 46.88 -16.49 -26.56
CA GLU A 853 45.42 -16.38 -26.69
C GLU A 853 44.81 -17.67 -27.24
N LEU A 854 43.70 -18.10 -26.64
CA LEU A 854 42.74 -19.09 -27.16
C LEU A 854 41.38 -18.87 -26.48
#